data_AF-A0A450VVN7-F1
#
_entry.id   AF-A0A450VVN7-F1
#
_cell.length_a   1.000
_cell.length_b   1.000
_cell.length_c   1.000
_cell.angle_alpha   90.00
_cell.angle_beta   90.00
_cell.angle_gamma   90.00
#
_symmetry.space_group_name_H-M   'P 1'
#
loop_
_entity.id
_entity.type
_entity.pdbx_description
1 polymer ?
#
loop_
_entity_poly.entity_id
_entity_poly.type
_entity_poly.pdbx_seq_one_letter_code
_entity_poly.pdbx_strand_id
1 'polypeptide(L)'
;MKVKKAEVSKEDTKLAGKILLYRKAITGSSGNIRKGLLTIFPYIDRHYYINLRTKLDSGTKTGVRRDMWMYFPASHQNEGHAPSWPDPEKLREIYNCKTLENFNYKNGNEQQYGFPYNKSGVTFIAISEYNEAFFDVGSFKEFCVNDVTDKLKLLFGKYGLRPEGYDEFLWGVEKNLIYEDFPDDKIWIYYPLSFRNIFVSVLLARIPKEKLDGMINALPVVSSAICEKLLLRYNDINELSPMLGVADSTSALTLVSAVAAQCQLNDVVCEGKKIRFFSSQNPKNFDRKSYNIQISSNVDYVEFDFPLNGNDWKRRNQYFDLLWKSISNMLRRFSETFVNRLAFSKAALISRNLSHNIGSHALASPKLLQSLDKISDKDPEKAKTTLGIFHQYLQNRLDYIARALNPAPERPEPLFFVNEVLNGFFREYLLLETLLEDQGFTSGGKPIRFHVRARARATTEQEGEKEGIYTLSRGNTGASEGNSNSELPRFKLTHGSEPTDVLIGVMGGMIGAQALYSFLENVMRNAAKYGADRDEHQVFDIHLDLRDAGHCETGDHQHYFVLEIRENLSRDDGNVAEAIRRHLDEDLIDDKGEPVTKGQGIQEMKMAAEFLSGGHVFKSDAESLDYEDGGKTGSHDADSYCGYIKALDDNDKNGPQPLRCYVDRRKVSTNGDTVEANAVVYQLLIPKARLAGVVNTADPTWKTHAGTDAIIGCRSVEELAEAGAAFGVILDSNEADIAEIVIRICEHHNALPFRLIVLTGSPEHTKKWEDDPVIGPMLIGYKTGNEKEDKTRIPFDPDEHLPARRVHIIESERLHGIFGSANEPDALSLGTEKFLGATGWNAALLMLYHHWLIAFKGVPPSSDNTWKLVIGFERPRDRIRPRWEVPLELFDAQMQKGLTDDEVAIAVHLYGRIKKGQGDWENWETPLSSKNADAFTATPLEAPDAAFSEGQSYVVFDNHGKAISGVSDKAIDSGVRCLHEFSGASNIALFQSLESPPQEPFSFAWFIYSLLESALLNVVIIDERVAGAAAESKNKVLRNLNRAGMFPVFSLRKTDPIERFWLNDPSLESKLYTGPERVREKRRNELKLEGMDLSVPTVEFAYQSSGAQRKVCSPNQNADADNPIHPPDAVIIHEGVVDVVLGTSVWEKEGLEQRLLAIAPRIIRTSGRGSQARYLSPALPFMEFSELSETTYRALNKLTLGKAVLGVFGPRQKNGGAT
;
A
#
# COMPACT_ATOMS: atom_id res chain seq x y z
N MET A 1 -56.22 -10.91 -0.73
CA MET A 1 -55.95 -11.36 0.66
C MET A 1 -56.04 -10.15 1.58
N LYS A 2 -56.91 -10.20 2.60
CA LYS A 2 -57.12 -9.11 3.58
C LYS A 2 -55.89 -8.96 4.49
N VAL A 3 -55.23 -7.81 4.44
CA VAL A 3 -54.16 -7.44 5.37
C VAL A 3 -54.79 -7.01 6.70
N LYS A 4 -54.53 -7.76 7.78
CA LYS A 4 -54.82 -7.34 9.16
C LYS A 4 -53.85 -6.20 9.52
N LYS A 5 -54.39 -4.98 9.68
CA LYS A 5 -53.70 -3.88 10.38
C LYS A 5 -53.51 -4.30 11.84
N ALA A 6 -52.26 -4.33 12.30
CA ALA A 6 -51.95 -4.39 13.72
C ALA A 6 -52.33 -3.03 14.34
N GLU A 7 -53.27 -3.04 15.28
CA GLU A 7 -53.56 -1.90 16.14
C GLU A 7 -52.36 -1.72 17.09
N VAL A 8 -51.56 -0.69 16.84
CA VAL A 8 -50.65 -0.14 17.85
C VAL A 8 -51.53 0.45 18.94
N SER A 9 -51.31 0.01 20.18
CA SER A 9 -51.96 0.52 21.39
C SER A 9 -51.96 2.05 21.41
N LYS A 10 -53.12 2.65 21.66
CA LYS A 10 -53.29 4.11 21.89
C LYS A 10 -52.42 4.65 23.02
N GLU A 11 -51.78 3.80 23.83
CA GLU A 11 -50.90 4.21 24.92
C GLU A 11 -49.45 4.46 24.48
N ASP A 12 -48.93 3.70 23.49
CA ASP A 12 -47.54 3.86 23.01
C ASP A 12 -47.35 5.15 22.19
N THR A 13 -48.39 5.56 21.45
CA THR A 13 -48.42 6.88 20.77
C THR A 13 -48.58 8.03 21.77
N LYS A 14 -49.16 7.78 22.94
CA LYS A 14 -49.31 8.74 24.03
C LYS A 14 -48.01 8.97 24.78
N LEU A 15 -47.17 7.93 24.91
CA LEU A 15 -45.85 8.03 25.55
C LEU A 15 -44.84 8.74 24.63
N ALA A 16 -44.74 8.36 23.36
CA ALA A 16 -43.89 9.07 22.39
C ALA A 16 -44.33 10.54 22.20
N GLY A 17 -45.64 10.80 22.18
CA GLY A 17 -46.20 12.15 22.15
C GLY A 17 -45.94 12.97 23.42
N LYS A 18 -46.02 12.34 24.61
CA LYS A 18 -45.67 12.97 25.89
C LYS A 18 -44.18 13.26 25.99
N ILE A 19 -43.31 12.37 25.49
CA ILE A 19 -41.86 12.55 25.46
C ILE A 19 -41.49 13.72 24.54
N LEU A 20 -42.12 13.86 23.36
CA LEU A 20 -41.92 15.00 22.45
C LEU A 20 -42.48 16.32 23.01
N LEU A 21 -43.61 16.29 23.72
CA LEU A 21 -44.17 17.45 24.44
C LEU A 21 -43.28 17.90 25.60
N TYR A 22 -42.72 16.95 26.37
CA TYR A 22 -41.77 17.24 27.44
C TYR A 22 -40.47 17.84 26.89
N ARG A 23 -39.97 17.33 25.76
CA ARG A 23 -38.79 17.87 25.07
C ARG A 23 -39.01 19.30 24.57
N LYS A 24 -40.19 19.60 23.99
CA LYS A 24 -40.57 20.95 23.55
C LYS A 24 -40.75 21.95 24.70
N ALA A 25 -41.23 21.51 25.86
CA ALA A 25 -41.41 22.35 27.04
C ALA A 25 -40.07 22.72 27.72
N ILE A 26 -39.06 21.84 27.64
CA ILE A 26 -37.73 22.05 28.21
C ILE A 26 -36.88 22.98 27.35
N THR A 27 -36.93 22.85 26.02
CA THR A 27 -36.19 23.73 25.09
C THR A 27 -36.70 25.18 25.05
N GLY A 28 -37.84 25.48 25.67
CA GLY A 28 -38.54 26.77 25.54
C GLY A 28 -38.29 27.81 26.64
N SER A 29 -37.68 27.47 27.79
CA SER A 29 -37.37 28.48 28.81
C SER A 29 -36.28 28.05 29.81
N SER A 30 -35.16 28.76 29.80
CA SER A 30 -34.04 28.63 30.74
C SER A 30 -34.44 28.83 32.22
N GLY A 31 -35.62 29.39 32.49
CA GLY A 31 -36.15 29.61 33.84
C GLY A 31 -36.62 28.34 34.57
N ASN A 32 -37.15 27.33 33.86
CA ASN A 32 -37.67 26.12 34.50
C ASN A 32 -36.58 25.15 34.93
N ILE A 33 -35.44 25.14 34.22
CA ILE A 33 -34.25 24.34 34.57
C ILE A 33 -33.66 24.79 35.92
N ARG A 34 -33.53 26.10 36.13
CA ARG A 34 -33.02 26.66 37.40
C ARG A 34 -33.97 26.37 38.55
N LYS A 35 -35.30 26.43 38.31
CA LYS A 35 -36.33 26.07 39.28
C LYS A 35 -36.30 24.59 39.66
N GLY A 36 -36.17 23.68 38.69
CA GLY A 36 -36.07 22.23 38.94
C GLY A 36 -34.84 21.88 39.79
N LEU A 37 -33.66 22.37 39.41
CA LEU A 37 -32.43 22.14 40.17
C LEU A 37 -32.48 22.74 41.59
N LEU A 38 -33.03 23.96 41.75
CA LEU A 38 -33.27 24.56 43.07
C LEU A 38 -34.31 23.80 43.90
N THR A 39 -35.20 23.04 43.26
CA THR A 39 -36.18 22.19 43.94
C THR A 39 -35.57 20.84 44.34
N ILE A 40 -34.61 20.31 43.58
CA ILE A 40 -34.00 19.00 43.83
C ILE A 40 -32.86 19.07 44.85
N PHE A 41 -31.91 19.97 44.65
CA PHE A 41 -30.64 19.96 45.38
C PHE A 41 -30.76 20.10 46.91
N PRO A 42 -31.71 20.85 47.49
CA PRO A 42 -31.88 20.90 48.94
C PRO A 42 -32.26 19.56 49.57
N TYR A 43 -32.79 18.61 48.78
CA TYR A 43 -33.21 17.30 49.24
C TYR A 43 -32.21 16.19 48.89
N ILE A 44 -31.20 16.47 48.07
CA ILE A 44 -30.08 15.55 47.80
C ILE A 44 -29.04 15.75 48.88
N ASP A 45 -29.02 14.81 49.82
CA ASP A 45 -28.09 14.82 50.96
C ASP A 45 -26.67 14.44 50.51
N ARG A 46 -26.56 13.44 49.63
CA ARG A 46 -25.32 13.03 48.96
C ARG A 46 -25.62 12.58 47.55
N HIS A 47 -24.69 12.80 46.62
CA HIS A 47 -24.77 12.23 45.29
C HIS A 47 -23.41 11.78 44.75
N TYR A 48 -23.44 10.75 43.90
CA TYR A 48 -22.27 10.16 43.28
C TYR A 48 -22.48 10.02 41.79
N TYR A 49 -21.41 10.24 41.04
CA TYR A 49 -21.34 9.93 39.63
C TYR A 49 -20.48 8.69 39.44
N ILE A 50 -21.08 7.60 38.96
CA ILE A 50 -20.36 6.37 38.64
C ILE A 50 -20.15 6.33 37.13
N ASN A 51 -18.89 6.40 36.70
CA ASN A 51 -18.49 6.29 35.31
C ASN A 51 -17.83 4.93 35.06
N LEU A 52 -18.10 4.37 33.89
CA LEU A 52 -17.43 3.18 33.40
C LEU A 52 -16.19 3.60 32.61
N ARG A 53 -15.07 2.90 32.80
CA ARG A 53 -13.85 3.05 32.01
C ARG A 53 -13.47 1.69 31.47
N THR A 54 -13.16 1.61 30.19
CA THR A 54 -12.61 0.38 29.59
C THR A 54 -11.29 0.71 28.93
N LYS A 55 -10.24 -0.04 29.26
CA LYS A 55 -8.92 0.07 28.64
C LYS A 55 -8.48 -1.29 28.11
N LEU A 56 -7.64 -1.27 27.08
CA LEU A 56 -6.89 -2.45 26.67
C LEU A 56 -5.87 -2.75 27.77
N ASP A 57 -5.78 -4.01 28.15
CA ASP A 57 -4.85 -4.48 29.20
C ASP A 57 -4.37 -5.87 28.81
N SER A 58 -3.24 -5.91 28.11
CA SER A 58 -2.61 -7.14 27.63
C SER A 58 -2.21 -8.08 28.77
N GLY A 59 -2.08 -7.58 30.01
CA GLY A 59 -1.81 -8.40 31.19
C GLY A 59 -3.05 -9.14 31.72
N THR A 60 -4.22 -9.00 31.09
CA THR A 60 -5.45 -9.70 31.48
C THR A 60 -5.80 -10.78 30.47
N LYS A 61 -6.35 -11.93 30.94
CA LYS A 61 -6.80 -13.03 30.06
C LYS A 61 -7.81 -12.61 28.99
N THR A 62 -8.54 -11.52 29.21
CA THR A 62 -9.54 -10.97 28.27
C THR A 62 -8.95 -9.95 27.31
N GLY A 63 -7.70 -9.50 27.50
CA GLY A 63 -7.04 -8.39 26.78
C GLY A 63 -7.67 -7.01 27.05
N VAL A 64 -8.71 -6.97 27.88
CA VAL A 64 -9.53 -5.78 28.15
C VAL A 64 -9.82 -5.72 29.64
N ARG A 65 -9.54 -4.58 30.25
CA ARG A 65 -9.87 -4.28 31.64
C ARG A 65 -10.94 -3.21 31.72
N ARG A 66 -12.06 -3.54 32.37
CA ARG A 66 -13.11 -2.57 32.72
C ARG A 66 -12.89 -2.09 34.16
N ASP A 67 -12.59 -0.82 34.33
CA ASP A 67 -12.51 -0.16 35.63
C ASP A 67 -13.77 0.67 35.86
N MET A 68 -14.14 0.87 37.12
CA MET A 68 -15.24 1.75 37.51
C MET A 68 -14.66 2.90 38.32
N TRP A 69 -15.11 4.11 38.05
CA TRP A 69 -14.63 5.30 38.75
C TRP A 69 -15.80 6.07 39.31
N MET A 70 -15.68 6.46 40.58
CA MET A 70 -16.71 7.22 41.29
C MET A 70 -16.17 8.61 41.58
N TYR A 71 -16.89 9.64 41.12
CA TYR A 71 -16.59 11.03 41.47
C TYR A 71 -17.41 11.46 42.69
N PHE A 72 -16.71 11.99 43.68
CA PHE A 72 -17.27 12.58 44.90
C PHE A 72 -17.22 14.10 44.76
N PRO A 73 -18.34 14.79 44.50
CA PRO A 73 -18.32 16.23 44.49
C PRO A 73 -18.00 16.76 45.90
N ALA A 74 -16.88 17.48 46.03
CA ALA A 74 -16.44 18.10 47.28
C ALA A 74 -17.38 19.22 47.80
N SER A 75 -18.48 19.50 47.10
CA SER A 75 -19.44 20.56 47.41
C SER A 75 -20.25 20.36 48.69
N HIS A 76 -19.93 19.35 49.51
CA HIS A 76 -20.69 19.00 50.70
C HIS A 76 -19.95 19.21 52.03
N GLN A 77 -18.71 19.73 52.01
CA GLN A 77 -17.96 20.01 53.24
C GLN A 77 -18.02 21.46 53.74
N ASN A 78 -18.76 22.37 53.09
CA ASN A 78 -18.89 23.74 53.59
C ASN A 78 -20.24 23.94 54.30
N GLU A 79 -20.18 23.89 55.63
CA GLU A 79 -21.17 24.51 56.50
C GLU A 79 -21.31 26.00 56.14
N GLY A 80 -22.44 26.39 55.55
CA GLY A 80 -22.98 27.76 55.71
C GLY A 80 -22.97 28.73 54.51
N HIS A 81 -22.34 28.45 53.37
CA HIS A 81 -22.42 29.34 52.20
C HIS A 81 -22.84 28.63 50.91
N ALA A 82 -23.59 29.37 50.07
CA ALA A 82 -24.39 28.90 48.94
C ALA A 82 -23.77 27.76 48.11
N PRO A 83 -24.59 26.86 47.51
CA PRO A 83 -24.12 25.71 46.75
C PRO A 83 -23.43 26.17 45.47
N SER A 84 -22.15 26.52 45.56
CA SER A 84 -21.32 26.60 44.37
C SER A 84 -21.09 25.17 43.91
N TRP A 85 -21.45 24.95 42.65
CA TRP A 85 -20.98 23.83 41.83
C TRP A 85 -19.51 23.51 42.11
N PRO A 86 -19.03 22.28 41.83
CA PRO A 86 -17.62 21.95 41.94
C PRO A 86 -16.74 23.09 41.39
N ASP A 87 -15.77 23.50 42.20
CA ASP A 87 -14.91 24.65 41.95
C ASP A 87 -14.35 24.56 40.52
N PRO A 88 -14.64 25.55 39.64
CA PRO A 88 -14.21 25.54 38.25
C PRO A 88 -12.69 25.42 38.09
N GLU A 89 -11.90 25.95 39.03
CA GLU A 89 -10.44 25.82 38.99
C GLU A 89 -9.98 24.42 39.37
N LYS A 90 -10.62 23.78 40.36
CA LYS A 90 -10.34 22.37 40.68
C LYS A 90 -10.78 21.43 39.58
N LEU A 91 -11.94 21.65 38.95
CA LEU A 91 -12.33 20.89 37.76
C LEU A 91 -11.34 21.07 36.61
N ARG A 92 -10.80 22.28 36.44
CA ARG A 92 -9.76 22.58 35.45
C ARG A 92 -8.42 21.90 35.81
N GLU A 93 -8.02 21.86 37.09
CA GLU A 93 -6.85 21.08 37.55
C GLU A 93 -7.01 19.58 37.34
N ILE A 94 -8.20 19.03 37.63
CA ILE A 94 -8.55 17.63 37.39
C ILE A 94 -8.51 17.32 35.89
N TYR A 95 -9.04 18.21 35.06
CA TYR A 95 -9.01 18.06 33.60
C TYR A 95 -7.59 18.21 33.01
N ASN A 96 -6.74 18.99 33.67
CA ASN A 96 -5.32 19.15 33.32
C ASN A 96 -4.45 17.97 33.79
N CYS A 97 -5.01 16.98 34.52
CA CYS A 97 -4.28 15.78 34.91
C CYS A 97 -4.11 14.85 33.71
N LYS A 98 -2.88 14.76 33.21
CA LYS A 98 -2.55 13.98 32.00
C LYS A 98 -2.54 12.46 32.23
N THR A 99 -2.55 12.00 33.48
CA THR A 99 -2.52 10.57 33.86
C THR A 99 -3.27 10.36 35.19
N LEU A 100 -3.77 9.13 35.44
CA LEU A 100 -4.37 8.75 36.73
C LEU A 100 -3.37 8.92 37.88
N GLU A 101 -2.10 8.62 37.65
CA GLU A 101 -1.05 8.83 38.66
C GLU A 101 -0.85 10.31 38.96
N ASN A 102 -0.93 11.21 37.97
CA ASN A 102 -0.89 12.66 38.25
C ASN A 102 -2.12 13.13 39.03
N PHE A 103 -3.30 12.57 38.75
CA PHE A 103 -4.53 12.86 39.49
C PHE A 103 -4.45 12.34 40.95
N ASN A 104 -3.97 11.11 41.15
CA ASN A 104 -3.76 10.53 42.48
C ASN A 104 -2.63 11.23 43.26
N TYR A 105 -1.57 11.65 42.58
CA TYR A 105 -0.39 12.30 43.18
C TYR A 105 -0.65 13.77 43.56
N LYS A 106 -1.40 14.53 42.73
CA LYS A 106 -1.69 15.95 43.00
C LYS A 106 -2.77 16.19 44.05
N ASN A 107 -3.55 15.17 44.43
CA ASN A 107 -4.56 15.29 45.49
C ASN A 107 -3.97 15.28 46.92
N GLY A 108 -2.65 15.45 47.09
CA GLY A 108 -1.96 15.90 48.31
C GLY A 108 -2.01 14.98 49.53
N ASN A 109 -2.94 14.02 49.58
CA ASN A 109 -3.28 13.22 50.76
C ASN A 109 -3.45 11.74 50.38
N GLU A 110 -2.49 11.08 49.72
CA GLU A 110 -2.41 9.60 49.55
C GLU A 110 -3.71 8.82 49.19
N GLN A 111 -4.78 9.46 48.70
CA GLN A 111 -6.09 8.84 48.48
C GLN A 111 -6.26 8.47 47.02
N GLN A 112 -6.20 7.16 46.72
CA GLN A 112 -6.53 6.60 45.40
C GLN A 112 -8.05 6.39 45.27
N TYR A 113 -8.65 6.85 44.16
CA TYR A 113 -10.12 6.79 43.93
C TYR A 113 -10.57 5.81 42.81
N GLY A 114 -9.73 4.85 42.41
CA GLY A 114 -10.05 3.87 41.33
C GLY A 114 -10.38 2.46 41.85
N PHE A 115 -11.37 1.78 41.25
CA PHE A 115 -11.78 0.41 41.63
C PHE A 115 -11.38 -0.65 40.56
N PRO A 116 -10.73 -1.78 40.94
CA PRO A 116 -10.38 -2.86 40.00
C PRO A 116 -11.58 -3.74 39.57
N TYR A 117 -11.48 -4.34 38.36
CA TYR A 117 -12.51 -5.12 37.63
C TYR A 117 -13.23 -6.22 38.43
N ASN A 118 -12.48 -7.04 39.18
CA ASN A 118 -13.05 -8.14 39.96
C ASN A 118 -14.01 -7.68 41.07
N LYS A 119 -14.00 -6.38 41.41
CA LYS A 119 -14.87 -5.77 42.41
C LYS A 119 -15.97 -4.89 41.79
N SER A 120 -15.88 -4.51 40.50
CA SER A 120 -16.84 -3.64 39.80
C SER A 120 -17.85 -4.38 38.90
N GLY A 121 -17.59 -5.65 38.56
CA GLY A 121 -18.50 -6.48 37.74
C GLY A 121 -19.92 -6.59 38.29
N VAL A 122 -20.08 -6.52 39.61
CA VAL A 122 -21.36 -6.62 40.31
C VAL A 122 -22.24 -5.37 40.10
N THR A 123 -21.64 -4.17 40.15
CA THR A 123 -22.34 -2.90 39.81
C THR A 123 -22.67 -2.84 38.33
N PHE A 124 -21.79 -3.37 37.47
CA PHE A 124 -22.02 -3.44 36.03
C PHE A 124 -23.19 -4.37 35.67
N ILE A 125 -23.27 -5.53 36.32
CA ILE A 125 -24.42 -6.45 36.22
C ILE A 125 -25.70 -5.71 36.65
N ALA A 126 -25.70 -5.04 37.81
CA ALA A 126 -26.86 -4.27 38.26
C ALA A 126 -27.26 -3.15 37.26
N ILE A 127 -26.31 -2.37 36.73
CA ILE A 127 -26.61 -1.35 35.71
C ILE A 127 -27.23 -2.02 34.46
N SER A 128 -26.70 -3.15 34.00
CA SER A 128 -27.15 -3.85 32.80
C SER A 128 -28.52 -4.54 32.94
N GLU A 129 -28.81 -5.15 34.09
CA GLU A 129 -30.03 -5.90 34.36
C GLU A 129 -31.26 -4.99 34.44
N TYR A 130 -31.11 -3.76 34.93
CA TYR A 130 -32.22 -2.82 35.15
C TYR A 130 -32.36 -1.73 34.07
N ASN A 131 -31.52 -1.77 33.02
CA ASN A 131 -31.55 -0.80 31.90
C ASN A 131 -32.79 -0.91 30.99
N GLU A 132 -33.55 -2.02 31.03
CA GLU A 132 -34.73 -2.21 30.17
C GLU A 132 -36.04 -1.69 30.75
N ALA A 133 -36.07 -1.34 32.03
CA ALA A 133 -37.24 -0.71 32.58
C ALA A 133 -37.25 0.75 32.09
N PHE A 134 -38.03 1.03 31.03
CA PHE A 134 -38.82 2.25 31.04
C PHE A 134 -39.69 2.15 32.27
N PHE A 135 -39.12 2.51 33.42
CA PHE A 135 -39.90 2.57 34.62
C PHE A 135 -40.94 3.64 34.34
N ASP A 136 -42.21 3.24 34.29
CA ASP A 136 -43.23 4.21 34.60
C ASP A 136 -42.94 4.71 36.03
N VAL A 137 -43.36 5.94 36.32
CA VAL A 137 -43.07 6.59 37.59
C VAL A 137 -43.42 5.70 38.81
N GLY A 138 -44.43 4.84 38.69
CA GLY A 138 -44.83 3.89 39.72
C GLY A 138 -43.83 2.75 39.93
N SER A 139 -43.39 2.08 38.85
CA SER A 139 -42.43 0.99 38.94
C SER A 139 -41.01 1.46 39.33
N PHE A 140 -40.61 2.68 38.94
CA PHE A 140 -39.33 3.27 39.40
C PHE A 140 -39.34 3.51 40.90
N LYS A 141 -40.50 3.98 41.40
CA LYS A 141 -40.72 4.25 42.82
C LYS A 141 -40.63 2.98 43.63
N GLU A 142 -41.32 1.93 43.18
CA GLU A 142 -41.30 0.62 43.85
C GLU A 142 -39.87 0.03 43.89
N PHE A 143 -39.12 0.15 42.79
CA PHE A 143 -37.71 -0.24 42.73
C PHE A 143 -36.84 0.52 43.74
N CYS A 144 -36.94 1.86 43.77
CA CYS A 144 -36.19 2.67 44.73
C CYS A 144 -36.53 2.30 46.19
N VAL A 145 -37.80 1.96 46.47
CA VAL A 145 -38.30 1.71 47.84
C VAL A 145 -37.96 0.32 48.35
N ASN A 146 -38.13 -0.71 47.53
CA ASN A 146 -38.10 -2.10 48.00
C ASN A 146 -36.84 -2.86 47.58
N ASP A 147 -36.18 -2.46 46.49
CA ASP A 147 -35.22 -3.33 45.80
C ASP A 147 -33.78 -2.82 45.89
N VAL A 148 -33.56 -1.50 45.84
CA VAL A 148 -32.21 -0.91 45.82
C VAL A 148 -31.44 -1.21 47.11
N THR A 149 -32.06 -1.00 48.28
CA THR A 149 -31.37 -1.17 49.56
C THR A 149 -31.05 -2.63 49.85
N ASP A 150 -31.99 -3.55 49.62
CA ASP A 150 -31.80 -4.97 49.88
C ASP A 150 -30.86 -5.62 48.88
N LYS A 151 -30.87 -5.18 47.61
CA LYS A 151 -29.89 -5.63 46.61
C LYS A 151 -28.53 -5.03 46.85
N LEU A 152 -28.36 -3.75 47.23
CA LEU A 152 -27.06 -3.22 47.64
C LEU A 152 -26.47 -4.06 48.80
N LYS A 153 -27.28 -4.40 49.81
CA LYS A 153 -26.87 -5.30 50.91
C LYS A 153 -26.53 -6.73 50.43
N LEU A 154 -27.22 -7.25 49.42
CA LEU A 154 -26.91 -8.55 48.79
C LEU A 154 -25.62 -8.49 47.95
N LEU A 155 -25.42 -7.41 47.18
CA LEU A 155 -24.32 -7.17 46.24
C LEU A 155 -22.99 -6.92 46.96
N PHE A 156 -23.03 -6.27 48.13
CA PHE A 156 -21.84 -5.93 48.93
C PHE A 156 -21.62 -6.88 50.13
N GLY A 157 -22.55 -7.82 50.34
CA GLY A 157 -22.48 -8.88 51.36
C GLY A 157 -23.37 -8.57 52.57
N LYS A 158 -24.12 -9.57 53.05
CA LYS A 158 -25.20 -9.39 54.05
C LYS A 158 -24.72 -8.84 55.41
N TYR A 159 -23.41 -8.87 55.69
CA TYR A 159 -22.80 -8.49 56.99
C TYR A 159 -21.39 -7.89 56.91
N GLY A 160 -20.91 -7.41 55.75
CA GLY A 160 -19.56 -6.83 55.66
C GLY A 160 -18.39 -7.82 55.84
N LEU A 161 -18.61 -9.13 55.73
CA LEU A 161 -17.53 -10.12 55.71
C LEU A 161 -16.84 -10.09 54.34
N ARG A 162 -15.59 -9.64 54.31
CA ARG A 162 -14.79 -9.51 53.09
C ARG A 162 -13.50 -10.35 53.17
N PRO A 163 -12.94 -10.78 52.02
CA PRO A 163 -11.68 -11.54 51.97
C PRO A 163 -10.50 -10.74 52.54
N GLU A 164 -9.47 -11.42 53.03
CA GLU A 164 -8.20 -10.81 53.44
C GLU A 164 -7.63 -9.90 52.34
N GLY A 165 -7.23 -8.67 52.69
CA GLY A 165 -6.77 -7.64 51.75
C GLY A 165 -7.85 -6.66 51.25
N TYR A 166 -9.02 -6.61 51.89
CA TYR A 166 -10.01 -5.56 51.64
C TYR A 166 -9.54 -4.23 52.24
N ASP A 167 -9.43 -3.21 51.38
CA ASP A 167 -8.92 -1.89 51.75
C ASP A 167 -9.81 -1.21 52.82
N GLU A 168 -9.20 -0.74 53.92
CA GLU A 168 -9.92 -0.15 55.06
C GLU A 168 -10.66 1.15 54.71
N PHE A 169 -10.16 1.93 53.73
CA PHE A 169 -10.85 3.12 53.26
C PHE A 169 -12.10 2.73 52.47
N LEU A 170 -12.00 1.70 51.61
CA LEU A 170 -13.17 1.15 50.93
C LEU A 170 -14.21 0.63 51.91
N TRP A 171 -13.77 0.00 52.99
CA TRP A 171 -14.67 -0.39 54.08
C TRP A 171 -15.30 0.84 54.75
N GLY A 172 -14.55 1.90 55.02
CA GLY A 172 -15.10 3.15 55.57
C GLY A 172 -16.16 3.78 54.66
N VAL A 173 -15.92 3.81 53.35
CA VAL A 173 -16.86 4.34 52.36
C VAL A 173 -18.10 3.45 52.24
N GLU A 174 -17.92 2.14 52.11
CA GLU A 174 -19.01 1.16 52.00
C GLU A 174 -19.87 1.11 53.27
N LYS A 175 -19.24 1.11 54.45
CA LYS A 175 -19.91 1.17 55.75
C LYS A 175 -20.75 2.44 55.89
N ASN A 176 -20.19 3.61 55.57
CA ASN A 176 -20.90 4.89 55.64
C ASN A 176 -21.93 5.10 54.51
N LEU A 177 -21.94 4.26 53.47
CA LEU A 177 -22.88 4.34 52.35
C LEU A 177 -24.06 3.38 52.50
N ILE A 178 -23.79 2.18 53.03
CA ILE A 178 -24.69 1.02 52.90
C ILE A 178 -25.09 0.43 54.27
N TYR A 179 -24.22 0.52 55.28
CA TYR A 179 -24.37 -0.24 56.53
C TYR A 179 -24.51 0.59 57.82
N GLU A 180 -24.24 1.90 57.80
CA GLU A 180 -24.65 2.76 58.92
C GLU A 180 -26.19 2.79 58.98
N ASP A 181 -26.75 2.49 60.16
CA ASP A 181 -28.19 2.61 60.40
C ASP A 181 -28.58 4.08 60.32
N PHE A 182 -29.24 4.45 59.23
CA PHE A 182 -29.76 5.80 59.00
C PHE A 182 -31.21 5.89 59.47
N PRO A 183 -31.71 7.09 59.82
CA PRO A 183 -33.12 7.25 60.17
C PRO A 183 -34.01 6.73 59.04
N ASP A 184 -35.08 6.00 59.39
CA ASP A 184 -35.98 5.29 58.46
C ASP A 184 -36.69 6.19 57.43
N ASP A 185 -36.43 7.51 57.43
CA ASP A 185 -37.09 8.52 56.63
C ASP A 185 -36.37 8.84 55.30
N LYS A 186 -35.21 8.22 54.99
CA LYS A 186 -34.46 8.47 53.74
C LYS A 186 -34.35 7.25 52.83
N ILE A 187 -34.10 7.50 51.55
CA ILE A 187 -34.04 6.50 50.48
C ILE A 187 -32.97 6.85 49.44
N TRP A 188 -32.28 5.82 48.94
CA TRP A 188 -31.39 5.95 47.79
C TRP A 188 -32.21 5.91 46.50
N ILE A 189 -31.96 6.88 45.64
CA ILE A 189 -32.41 6.89 44.26
C ILE A 189 -31.21 6.61 43.36
N TYR A 190 -31.33 5.58 42.54
CA TYR A 190 -30.42 5.30 41.44
C TYR A 190 -31.07 5.88 40.18
N TYR A 191 -30.48 6.90 39.58
CA TYR A 191 -31.00 7.47 38.35
C TYR A 191 -29.98 7.41 37.22
N PRO A 192 -30.33 6.76 36.11
CA PRO A 192 -29.43 6.72 34.99
C PRO A 192 -29.36 8.08 34.26
N LEU A 193 -28.16 8.67 34.16
CA LEU A 193 -27.91 9.82 33.29
C LEU A 193 -27.53 9.35 31.88
N SER A 194 -28.41 9.63 30.92
CA SER A 194 -28.16 9.37 29.49
C SER A 194 -27.77 10.64 28.74
N PHE A 195 -26.60 10.61 28.11
CA PHE A 195 -26.12 11.66 27.22
C PHE A 195 -26.40 11.24 25.76
N ARG A 196 -27.26 11.99 25.06
CA ARG A 196 -27.68 11.67 23.68
C ARG A 196 -28.15 10.22 23.51
N ASN A 197 -28.94 9.74 24.46
CA ASN A 197 -29.44 8.36 24.56
C ASN A 197 -28.41 7.29 24.92
N ILE A 198 -27.16 7.66 25.21
CA ILE A 198 -26.12 6.71 25.66
C ILE A 198 -25.91 6.91 27.15
N PHE A 199 -25.93 5.83 27.91
CA PHE A 199 -25.60 5.85 29.32
C PHE A 199 -24.15 6.23 29.56
N VAL A 200 -23.89 7.35 30.25
CA VAL A 200 -22.53 7.83 30.53
C VAL A 200 -22.22 7.79 32.02
N SER A 201 -23.22 8.00 32.88
CA SER A 201 -23.01 8.04 34.32
C SER A 201 -24.25 7.59 35.09
N VAL A 202 -24.05 6.94 36.24
CA VAL A 202 -25.10 6.74 37.25
C VAL A 202 -25.10 7.92 38.19
N LEU A 203 -26.26 8.55 38.42
CA LEU A 203 -26.48 9.40 39.58
C LEU A 203 -27.06 8.56 40.71
N LEU A 204 -26.27 8.30 41.74
CA LEU A 204 -26.78 7.74 42.99
C LEU A 204 -27.01 8.90 43.94
N ALA A 205 -28.25 9.15 44.38
CA ALA A 205 -28.58 10.26 45.27
C ALA A 205 -29.40 9.81 46.49
N ARG A 206 -29.16 10.42 47.65
CA ARG A 206 -29.90 10.16 48.88
C ARG A 206 -30.93 11.25 49.12
N ILE A 207 -32.20 10.88 49.31
CA ILE A 207 -33.31 11.83 49.50
C ILE A 207 -34.27 11.39 50.61
N PRO A 208 -35.05 12.29 51.24
CA PRO A 208 -36.14 11.91 52.14
C PRO A 208 -37.27 11.16 51.41
N LYS A 209 -37.83 10.12 52.02
CA LYS A 209 -38.90 9.26 51.47
C LYS A 209 -40.14 10.07 51.11
N GLU A 210 -40.52 11.06 51.92
CA GLU A 210 -41.64 11.95 51.64
C GLU A 210 -41.40 12.89 50.44
N LYS A 211 -40.15 13.01 49.98
CA LYS A 211 -39.78 13.77 48.78
C LYS A 211 -39.57 12.89 47.55
N LEU A 212 -39.64 11.56 47.68
CA LEU A 212 -39.43 10.61 46.59
C LEU A 212 -40.33 10.90 45.39
N ASP A 213 -41.63 11.14 45.60
CA ASP A 213 -42.56 11.46 44.52
C ASP A 213 -42.20 12.76 43.77
N GLY A 214 -41.76 13.78 44.51
CA GLY A 214 -41.29 15.03 43.91
C GLY A 214 -39.99 14.83 43.12
N MET A 215 -39.09 13.99 43.62
CA MET A 215 -37.81 13.69 42.97
C MET A 215 -37.98 12.83 41.74
N ILE A 216 -38.76 11.74 41.79
CA ILE A 216 -38.98 10.87 40.64
C ILE A 216 -39.58 11.64 39.47
N ASN A 217 -40.53 12.55 39.73
CA ASN A 217 -41.13 13.38 38.69
C ASN A 217 -40.16 14.44 38.13
N ALA A 218 -39.17 14.86 38.91
CA ALA A 218 -38.21 15.90 38.54
C ALA A 218 -36.88 15.34 37.99
N LEU A 219 -36.54 14.07 38.24
CA LEU A 219 -35.32 13.41 37.79
C LEU A 219 -35.14 13.37 36.26
N PRO A 220 -36.18 13.15 35.43
CA PRO A 220 -36.04 13.27 33.97
C PRO A 220 -35.66 14.68 33.51
N VAL A 221 -36.21 15.70 34.18
CA VAL A 221 -35.90 17.12 33.91
C VAL A 221 -34.49 17.44 34.39
N VAL A 222 -34.09 16.95 35.56
CA VAL A 222 -32.75 17.15 36.12
C VAL A 222 -31.69 16.40 35.35
N SER A 223 -31.95 15.18 34.90
CA SER A 223 -31.07 14.45 33.99
C SER A 223 -30.92 15.21 32.68
N SER A 224 -32.03 15.64 32.07
CA SER A 224 -31.99 16.43 30.84
C SER A 224 -31.21 17.73 31.03
N ALA A 225 -31.41 18.42 32.16
CA ALA A 225 -30.71 19.65 32.52
C ALA A 225 -29.24 19.46 32.89
N ILE A 226 -28.88 18.36 33.56
CA ILE A 226 -27.50 17.97 33.85
C ILE A 226 -26.81 17.67 32.53
N CYS A 227 -27.44 16.88 31.65
CA CYS A 227 -26.92 16.59 30.32
C CYS A 227 -26.81 17.86 29.45
N GLU A 228 -27.80 18.76 29.49
CA GLU A 228 -27.79 20.03 28.76
C GLU A 228 -26.77 21.01 29.33
N LYS A 229 -26.58 21.08 30.66
CA LYS A 229 -25.50 21.86 31.28
C LYS A 229 -24.14 21.26 31.02
N LEU A 230 -24.00 19.93 31.03
CA LEU A 230 -22.79 19.25 30.62
C LEU A 230 -22.49 19.57 29.15
N LEU A 231 -23.50 19.56 28.26
CA LEU A 231 -23.41 19.96 26.85
C LEU A 231 -23.03 21.44 26.68
N LEU A 232 -23.68 22.35 27.41
CA LEU A 232 -23.42 23.79 27.34
C LEU A 232 -22.04 24.15 27.91
N ARG A 233 -21.65 23.56 29.04
CA ARG A 233 -20.30 23.72 29.62
C ARG A 233 -19.24 23.09 28.73
N TYR A 234 -19.52 21.95 28.08
CA TYR A 234 -18.64 21.39 27.03
C TYR A 234 -18.50 22.36 25.86
N ASN A 235 -19.61 23.01 25.48
CA ASN A 235 -19.60 24.02 24.42
C ASN A 235 -18.87 25.31 24.80
N ASP A 236 -18.83 25.69 26.07
CA ASP A 236 -18.06 26.84 26.54
C ASP A 236 -16.55 26.52 26.65
N ILE A 237 -16.17 25.23 26.72
CA ILE A 237 -14.78 24.76 26.61
C ILE A 237 -14.38 24.60 25.11
N ASN A 238 -15.29 24.88 24.16
CA ASN A 238 -15.08 24.75 22.70
C ASN A 238 -13.90 25.54 22.14
N GLU A 239 -13.38 26.55 22.83
CA GLU A 239 -12.22 27.31 22.34
C GLU A 239 -10.89 26.53 22.42
N LEU A 240 -10.89 25.34 23.02
CA LEU A 240 -9.79 24.35 22.96
C LEU A 240 -10.22 22.99 22.35
N SER A 241 -11.41 22.94 21.73
CA SER A 241 -12.09 21.80 21.10
C SER A 241 -12.32 20.52 21.94
N PRO A 242 -13.51 20.38 22.55
CA PRO A 242 -13.96 19.11 23.10
C PRO A 242 -15.38 18.75 22.64
N MET A 243 -15.86 19.07 21.43
CA MET A 243 -17.14 18.48 21.00
C MET A 243 -17.01 16.96 20.76
N LEU A 244 -17.28 16.17 21.82
CA LEU A 244 -17.64 14.74 21.85
C LEU A 244 -16.51 13.68 22.00
N GLY A 245 -15.76 13.78 23.10
CA GLY A 245 -15.53 12.68 24.07
C GLY A 245 -14.60 11.51 23.74
N VAL A 246 -14.30 11.22 22.48
CA VAL A 246 -13.43 10.11 22.09
C VAL A 246 -12.13 10.67 21.52
N ALA A 247 -11.16 10.97 22.39
CA ALA A 247 -9.87 11.58 22.01
C ALA A 247 -8.73 10.55 21.89
N ASP A 248 -8.90 9.41 22.55
CA ASP A 248 -7.94 8.33 22.67
C ASP A 248 -8.67 6.97 22.60
N SER A 249 -7.89 5.90 22.43
CA SER A 249 -8.38 4.53 22.33
C SER A 249 -9.17 4.08 23.56
N THR A 250 -8.79 4.58 24.75
CA THR A 250 -9.49 4.27 26.01
C THR A 250 -10.91 4.81 25.99
N SER A 251 -11.09 6.06 25.54
CA SER A 251 -12.38 6.72 25.47
C SER A 251 -13.27 6.09 24.41
N ALA A 252 -12.69 5.68 23.27
CA ALA A 252 -13.40 4.97 22.20
C ALA A 252 -13.92 3.62 22.70
N LEU A 253 -13.04 2.85 23.35
CA LEU A 253 -13.36 1.54 23.90
C LEU A 253 -14.37 1.64 25.05
N THR A 254 -14.26 2.68 25.86
CA THR A 254 -15.22 2.97 26.94
C THR A 254 -16.62 3.23 26.36
N LEU A 255 -16.72 4.05 25.30
CA LEU A 255 -17.99 4.33 24.64
C LEU A 255 -18.61 3.07 24.04
N VAL A 256 -17.81 2.27 23.33
CA VAL A 256 -18.22 0.97 22.76
C VAL A 256 -18.71 0.02 23.86
N SER A 257 -17.96 -0.06 24.97
CA SER A 257 -18.31 -0.92 26.11
C SER A 257 -19.58 -0.45 26.82
N ALA A 258 -19.82 0.86 26.90
CA ALA A 258 -21.06 1.41 27.45
C ALA A 258 -22.29 1.08 26.60
N VAL A 259 -22.14 1.03 25.27
CA VAL A 259 -23.20 0.59 24.36
C VAL A 259 -23.44 -0.92 24.50
N ALA A 260 -22.37 -1.73 24.54
CA ALA A 260 -22.48 -3.17 24.81
C ALA A 260 -23.24 -3.46 26.12
N ALA A 261 -22.87 -2.76 27.20
CA ALA A 261 -23.49 -2.90 28.52
C ALA A 261 -24.99 -2.60 28.50
N GLN A 262 -25.41 -1.55 27.78
CA GLN A 262 -26.83 -1.19 27.63
C GLN A 262 -27.65 -2.26 26.91
N CYS A 263 -26.98 -3.10 26.12
CA CYS A 263 -27.58 -4.22 25.42
C CYS A 263 -27.40 -5.56 26.16
N GLN A 264 -26.92 -5.55 27.41
CA GLN A 264 -26.57 -6.73 28.21
C GLN A 264 -25.52 -7.65 27.56
N LEU A 265 -24.62 -7.06 26.78
CA LEU A 265 -23.43 -7.71 26.25
C LEU A 265 -22.27 -7.47 27.20
N ASN A 266 -22.38 -8.13 28.35
CA ASN A 266 -21.57 -7.81 29.52
C ASN A 266 -20.18 -8.44 29.48
N ASP A 267 -19.97 -9.45 28.68
CA ASP A 267 -18.69 -10.12 28.54
C ASP A 267 -17.93 -9.51 27.36
N VAL A 268 -16.61 -9.49 27.48
CA VAL A 268 -15.71 -8.98 26.44
C VAL A 268 -14.50 -9.88 26.33
N VAL A 269 -14.11 -10.15 25.09
CA VAL A 269 -12.86 -10.83 24.78
C VAL A 269 -12.17 -10.09 23.64
N CYS A 270 -10.86 -9.92 23.75
CA CYS A 270 -10.02 -9.51 22.63
C CYS A 270 -9.50 -10.77 21.92
N GLU A 271 -9.85 -10.95 20.65
CA GLU A 271 -9.40 -12.05 19.79
C GLU A 271 -8.58 -11.45 18.63
N GLY A 272 -7.27 -11.33 18.79
CA GLY A 272 -6.40 -10.65 17.82
C GLY A 272 -6.87 -9.20 17.59
N LYS A 273 -7.14 -8.84 16.33
CA LYS A 273 -7.55 -7.47 15.93
C LYS A 273 -9.00 -7.09 16.23
N LYS A 274 -9.68 -7.89 17.05
CA LYS A 274 -11.12 -7.81 17.23
C LYS A 274 -11.49 -7.85 18.70
N ILE A 275 -12.32 -6.89 19.11
CA ILE A 275 -12.97 -6.92 20.42
C ILE A 275 -14.39 -7.43 20.23
N ARG A 276 -14.73 -8.53 20.88
CA ARG A 276 -16.08 -9.10 20.84
C ARG A 276 -16.77 -8.89 22.18
N PHE A 277 -17.98 -8.34 22.12
CA PHE A 277 -18.90 -8.19 23.24
C PHE A 277 -20.02 -9.21 23.12
N PHE A 278 -20.30 -9.94 24.20
CA PHE A 278 -21.29 -11.02 24.20
C PHE A 278 -21.98 -11.16 25.56
N SER A 279 -23.02 -11.98 25.63
CA SER A 279 -23.71 -12.32 26.88
C SER A 279 -23.18 -13.64 27.42
N SER A 280 -22.98 -13.73 28.75
CA SER A 280 -22.58 -14.96 29.46
C SER A 280 -23.62 -16.07 29.43
N GLN A 281 -24.87 -15.72 29.14
CA GLN A 281 -25.87 -16.73 28.78
C GLN A 281 -25.39 -17.33 27.47
N ASN A 282 -25.14 -18.64 27.45
CA ASN A 282 -24.37 -19.34 26.41
C ASN A 282 -25.29 -20.04 25.40
N PRO A 283 -26.02 -19.34 24.49
CA PRO A 283 -26.76 -20.00 23.43
C PRO A 283 -25.78 -20.42 22.34
N LYS A 284 -26.04 -21.56 21.70
CA LYS A 284 -25.25 -22.02 20.56
C LYS A 284 -25.43 -21.17 19.29
N ASN A 285 -26.34 -20.18 19.30
CA ASN A 285 -26.77 -19.41 18.13
C ASN A 285 -26.89 -17.90 18.44
N PHE A 286 -26.21 -17.06 17.66
CA PHE A 286 -26.18 -15.60 17.80
C PHE A 286 -26.51 -14.88 16.48
N ASP A 287 -27.13 -13.70 16.56
CA ASP A 287 -27.11 -12.66 15.53
C ASP A 287 -25.88 -11.79 15.78
N ARG A 288 -24.92 -11.81 14.85
CA ARG A 288 -23.63 -11.13 14.99
C ARG A 288 -23.64 -9.82 14.22
N LYS A 289 -23.28 -8.73 14.90
CA LYS A 289 -23.05 -7.43 14.30
C LYS A 289 -21.59 -7.04 14.41
N SER A 290 -20.91 -6.96 13.26
CA SER A 290 -19.50 -6.61 13.17
C SER A 290 -19.33 -5.21 12.56
N TYR A 291 -18.49 -4.39 13.18
CA TYR A 291 -18.21 -3.03 12.74
C TYR A 291 -16.71 -2.82 12.59
N ASN A 292 -16.30 -2.23 11.47
CA ASN A 292 -14.92 -1.84 11.21
C ASN A 292 -14.67 -0.46 11.82
N ILE A 293 -14.04 -0.46 13.00
CA ILE A 293 -13.71 0.75 13.76
C ILE A 293 -12.31 0.54 14.33
N GLN A 294 -11.35 1.29 13.83
CA GLN A 294 -10.01 1.26 14.36
C GLN A 294 -9.95 2.03 15.67
N ILE A 295 -9.83 1.29 16.77
CA ILE A 295 -9.74 1.83 18.13
C ILE A 295 -8.28 2.06 18.52
N SER A 296 -7.39 1.15 18.13
CA SER A 296 -5.95 1.20 18.38
C SER A 296 -5.21 0.59 17.18
N SER A 297 -3.87 0.59 17.20
CA SER A 297 -3.02 -0.11 16.22
C SER A 297 -3.37 -1.60 16.09
N ASN A 298 -3.80 -2.21 17.22
CA ASN A 298 -4.05 -3.64 17.33
C ASN A 298 -5.54 -3.99 17.33
N VAL A 299 -6.45 -3.03 17.16
CA VAL A 299 -7.90 -3.28 17.17
C VAL A 299 -8.56 -2.56 16.01
N ASP A 300 -8.94 -3.34 15.00
CA ASP A 300 -9.58 -2.87 13.77
C ASP A 300 -11.10 -3.14 13.76
N TYR A 301 -11.56 -4.10 14.57
CA TYR A 301 -12.96 -4.55 14.59
C TYR A 301 -13.56 -4.57 15.98
N VAL A 302 -14.84 -4.22 16.02
CA VAL A 302 -15.70 -4.41 17.19
C VAL A 302 -16.89 -5.27 16.79
N GLU A 303 -17.12 -6.34 17.55
CA GLU A 303 -18.28 -7.22 17.37
C GLU A 303 -19.20 -7.24 18.57
N PHE A 304 -20.48 -7.46 18.28
CA PHE A 304 -21.54 -7.62 19.25
C PHE A 304 -22.36 -8.87 18.89
N ASP A 305 -22.36 -9.86 19.78
CA ASP A 305 -23.06 -11.14 19.58
C ASP A 305 -24.36 -11.15 20.39
N PHE A 306 -25.52 -11.06 19.71
CA PHE A 306 -26.84 -11.08 20.32
C PHE A 306 -27.47 -12.48 20.27
N PRO A 307 -27.90 -13.08 21.38
CA PRO A 307 -28.65 -14.35 21.36
C PRO A 307 -29.88 -14.35 20.43
N LEU A 308 -30.08 -15.38 19.61
CA LEU A 308 -31.25 -15.48 18.71
C LEU A 308 -32.56 -15.87 19.42
N ASN A 309 -32.49 -16.41 20.63
CA ASN A 309 -33.65 -16.97 21.33
C ASN A 309 -34.32 -15.93 22.23
N GLY A 310 -35.50 -15.45 21.85
CA GLY A 310 -36.38 -14.65 22.69
C GLY A 310 -36.74 -13.28 22.09
N ASN A 311 -37.97 -12.83 22.34
CA ASN A 311 -38.45 -11.52 21.86
C ASN A 311 -37.65 -10.35 22.46
N ASP A 312 -37.06 -10.54 23.64
CA ASP A 312 -36.30 -9.51 24.34
C ASP A 312 -34.98 -9.21 23.62
N TRP A 313 -34.27 -10.23 23.14
CA TRP A 313 -33.05 -10.03 22.35
C TRP A 313 -33.32 -9.37 21.01
N LYS A 314 -34.46 -9.65 20.37
CA LYS A 314 -34.88 -8.91 19.17
C LYS A 314 -35.10 -7.42 19.45
N ARG A 315 -35.70 -7.08 20.59
CA ARG A 315 -35.88 -5.67 21.02
C ARG A 315 -34.56 -5.01 21.35
N ARG A 316 -33.64 -5.71 22.03
CA ARG A 316 -32.29 -5.21 22.33
C ARG A 316 -31.48 -4.96 21.08
N ASN A 317 -31.60 -5.83 20.09
CA ASN A 317 -30.93 -5.68 18.82
C ASN A 317 -31.42 -4.41 18.07
N GLN A 318 -32.73 -4.14 18.11
CA GLN A 318 -33.30 -2.89 17.58
C GLN A 318 -32.87 -1.66 18.39
N TYR A 319 -32.79 -1.78 19.71
CA TYR A 319 -32.30 -0.71 20.58
C TYR A 319 -30.83 -0.40 20.33
N PHE A 320 -30.02 -1.45 20.14
CA PHE A 320 -28.62 -1.33 19.73
C PHE A 320 -28.48 -0.56 18.42
N ASP A 321 -29.29 -0.83 17.40
CA ASP A 321 -29.24 -0.07 16.14
C ASP A 321 -29.46 1.44 16.34
N LEU A 322 -30.33 1.82 17.26
CA LEU A 322 -30.58 3.22 17.60
C LEU A 322 -29.39 3.86 18.34
N LEU A 323 -28.81 3.14 19.31
CA LEU A 323 -27.60 3.59 20.02
C LEU A 323 -26.42 3.71 19.05
N TRP A 324 -26.21 2.69 18.23
CA TRP A 324 -25.13 2.62 17.26
C TRP A 324 -25.20 3.76 16.26
N LYS A 325 -26.38 4.01 15.68
CA LYS A 325 -26.62 5.16 14.79
C LYS A 325 -26.24 6.50 15.44
N SER A 326 -26.33 6.60 16.76
CA SER A 326 -26.01 7.80 17.52
C SER A 326 -24.50 7.98 17.78
N ILE A 327 -23.72 6.89 17.83
CA ILE A 327 -22.27 6.92 18.12
C ILE A 327 -21.38 6.63 16.91
N SER A 328 -21.89 5.99 15.86
CA SER A 328 -21.08 5.51 14.72
C SER A 328 -20.31 6.62 14.04
N ASN A 329 -20.92 7.81 13.86
CA ASN A 329 -20.23 8.98 13.30
C ASN A 329 -19.09 9.49 14.19
N MET A 330 -19.20 9.35 15.52
CA MET A 330 -18.16 9.76 16.45
C MET A 330 -16.98 8.79 16.42
N LEU A 331 -17.26 7.48 16.48
CA LEU A 331 -16.24 6.45 16.38
C LEU A 331 -15.57 6.43 15.01
N ARG A 332 -16.32 6.68 13.93
CA ARG A 332 -15.77 6.84 12.58
C ARG A 332 -14.80 8.02 12.50
N ARG A 333 -15.19 9.19 13.01
CA ARG A 333 -14.27 10.36 13.07
C ARG A 333 -13.04 10.09 13.93
N PHE A 334 -13.19 9.40 15.06
CA PHE A 334 -12.06 8.99 15.89
C PHE A 334 -11.14 8.06 15.11
N SER A 335 -11.69 7.01 14.49
CA SER A 335 -10.94 6.05 13.68
C SER A 335 -10.22 6.75 12.52
N GLU A 336 -10.89 7.64 11.77
CA GLU A 336 -10.27 8.47 10.72
C GLU A 336 -9.13 9.33 11.28
N THR A 337 -9.32 9.96 12.45
CA THR A 337 -8.29 10.78 13.11
C THR A 337 -7.12 9.92 13.61
N PHE A 338 -7.39 8.74 14.15
CA PHE A 338 -6.40 7.80 14.64
C PHE A 338 -5.54 7.27 13.49
N VAL A 339 -6.17 6.84 12.38
CA VAL A 339 -5.49 6.45 11.13
C VAL A 339 -4.58 7.58 10.68
N ASN A 340 -5.08 8.81 10.64
CA ASN A 340 -4.29 9.97 10.23
C ASN A 340 -3.12 10.24 11.19
N ARG A 341 -3.32 10.17 12.52
CA ARG A 341 -2.24 10.33 13.52
C ARG A 341 -1.19 9.25 13.41
N LEU A 342 -1.61 8.00 13.20
CA LEU A 342 -0.70 6.88 12.97
C LEU A 342 0.12 7.12 11.71
N ALA A 343 -0.53 7.50 10.60
CA ALA A 343 0.16 7.87 9.37
C ALA A 343 1.15 9.03 9.62
N PHE A 344 0.74 10.14 10.25
CA PHE A 344 1.64 11.25 10.58
C PHE A 344 2.83 10.81 11.46
N SER A 345 2.61 9.89 12.39
CA SER A 345 3.67 9.34 13.24
C SER A 345 4.63 8.46 12.45
N LYS A 346 4.12 7.62 11.54
CA LYS A 346 4.94 6.89 10.56
C LYS A 346 5.77 7.88 9.73
N ALA A 347 5.13 8.94 9.21
CA ALA A 347 5.79 9.97 8.40
C ALA A 347 6.92 10.65 9.17
N ALA A 348 6.62 11.10 10.39
CA ALA A 348 7.56 11.82 11.23
C ALA A 348 8.77 10.95 11.60
N LEU A 349 8.53 9.67 11.90
CA LEU A 349 9.58 8.73 12.27
C LEU A 349 10.48 8.39 11.07
N ILE A 350 9.90 8.02 9.93
CA ILE A 350 10.68 7.71 8.72
C ILE A 350 11.41 8.98 8.24
N SER A 351 10.76 10.15 8.26
CA SER A 351 11.37 11.42 7.86
C SER A 351 12.50 11.85 8.80
N ARG A 352 12.35 11.62 10.11
CA ARG A 352 13.41 11.85 11.09
C ARG A 352 14.59 10.92 10.84
N ASN A 353 14.36 9.63 10.61
CA ASN A 353 15.45 8.69 10.35
C ASN A 353 16.13 8.95 9.02
N LEU A 354 15.39 9.37 7.99
CA LEU A 354 15.95 9.90 6.75
C LEU A 354 16.86 11.10 7.02
N SER A 355 16.38 12.08 7.79
CA SER A 355 17.17 13.26 8.17
C SER A 355 18.39 12.90 9.02
N HIS A 356 18.28 11.94 9.92
CA HIS A 356 19.40 11.48 10.74
C HIS A 356 20.42 10.70 9.90
N ASN A 357 19.98 9.68 9.16
CA ASN A 357 20.85 8.81 8.37
C ASN A 357 21.51 9.55 7.23
N ILE A 358 20.75 10.37 6.50
CA ILE A 358 21.24 10.98 5.28
C ILE A 358 21.60 12.44 5.52
N GLY A 359 20.78 13.19 6.25
CA GLY A 359 21.10 14.57 6.60
C GLY A 359 22.35 14.68 7.48
N SER A 360 22.42 13.94 8.58
CA SER A 360 23.54 14.04 9.52
C SER A 360 24.77 13.25 9.10
N HIS A 361 24.61 12.02 8.59
CA HIS A 361 25.77 11.18 8.30
C HIS A 361 26.29 11.34 6.87
N ALA A 362 25.45 11.61 5.87
CA ALA A 362 25.89 11.76 4.49
C ALA A 362 26.07 13.24 4.08
N LEU A 363 25.01 14.05 4.14
CA LEU A 363 25.00 15.43 3.66
C LEU A 363 25.86 16.37 4.49
N ALA A 364 25.90 16.22 5.82
CA ALA A 364 26.74 17.04 6.69
C ALA A 364 28.20 16.58 6.73
N SER A 365 28.52 15.40 6.18
CA SER A 365 29.88 14.87 6.18
C SER A 365 30.76 15.61 5.18
N PRO A 366 31.89 16.22 5.61
CA PRO A 366 32.86 16.82 4.69
C PRO A 366 33.42 15.83 3.67
N LYS A 367 33.36 14.53 3.98
CA LYS A 367 33.87 13.46 3.12
C LYS A 367 33.01 13.25 1.87
N LEU A 368 31.73 13.59 1.91
CA LEU A 368 30.87 13.59 0.73
C LEU A 368 31.45 14.55 -0.31
N LEU A 369 31.71 15.80 0.11
CA LEU A 369 32.33 16.82 -0.74
C LEU A 369 33.74 16.40 -1.17
N GLN A 370 34.58 15.90 -0.27
CA GLN A 370 35.93 15.43 -0.65
C GLN A 370 35.90 14.27 -1.66
N SER A 371 34.93 13.36 -1.56
CA SER A 371 34.77 12.25 -2.51
C SER A 371 34.32 12.77 -3.86
N LEU A 372 33.35 13.70 -3.87
CA LEU A 372 32.91 14.36 -5.10
C LEU A 372 34.02 15.21 -5.72
N ASP A 373 34.81 15.95 -4.94
CA ASP A 373 35.95 16.76 -5.40
C ASP A 373 37.02 15.88 -6.04
N LYS A 374 37.40 14.76 -5.38
CA LYS A 374 38.37 13.80 -5.93
C LYS A 374 37.90 13.19 -7.26
N ILE A 375 36.60 12.99 -7.42
CA ILE A 375 36.03 12.52 -8.69
C ILE A 375 36.01 13.67 -9.69
N SER A 376 35.58 14.86 -9.28
CA SER A 376 35.43 16.05 -10.12
C SER A 376 36.76 16.53 -10.70
N ASP A 377 37.84 16.51 -9.92
CA ASP A 377 39.19 16.87 -10.37
C ASP A 377 39.69 15.95 -11.51
N LYS A 378 39.18 14.71 -11.57
CA LYS A 378 39.57 13.72 -12.59
C LYS A 378 38.55 13.61 -13.73
N ASP A 379 37.27 13.73 -13.41
CA ASP A 379 36.12 13.48 -14.29
C ASP A 379 34.85 14.19 -13.74
N PRO A 380 34.62 15.47 -14.12
CA PRO A 380 33.48 16.26 -13.67
C PRO A 380 32.11 15.64 -13.99
N GLU A 381 31.98 14.99 -15.15
CA GLU A 381 30.72 14.36 -15.55
C GLU A 381 30.42 13.16 -14.67
N LYS A 382 31.44 12.37 -14.29
CA LYS A 382 31.29 11.27 -13.34
C LYS A 382 30.86 11.73 -11.95
N ALA A 383 31.40 12.86 -11.47
CA ALA A 383 30.98 13.45 -10.20
C ALA A 383 29.51 13.87 -10.27
N LYS A 384 29.10 14.51 -11.37
CA LYS A 384 27.72 14.90 -11.63
C LYS A 384 26.78 13.70 -11.71
N THR A 385 27.15 12.61 -12.38
CA THR A 385 26.35 11.37 -12.41
C THR A 385 26.22 10.76 -11.02
N THR A 386 27.31 10.70 -10.25
CA THR A 386 27.28 10.17 -8.87
C THR A 386 26.35 10.99 -7.98
N LEU A 387 26.42 12.32 -8.08
CA LEU A 387 25.50 13.21 -7.36
C LEU A 387 24.05 13.04 -7.83
N GLY A 388 23.84 12.84 -9.13
CA GLY A 388 22.53 12.55 -9.72
C GLY A 388 21.90 11.28 -9.15
N ILE A 389 22.68 10.19 -9.04
CA ILE A 389 22.26 8.93 -8.41
C ILE A 389 21.81 9.18 -6.97
N PHE A 390 22.64 9.86 -6.18
CA PHE A 390 22.32 10.17 -4.78
C PHE A 390 21.06 11.06 -4.63
N HIS A 391 20.89 12.08 -5.48
CA HIS A 391 19.67 12.89 -5.50
C HIS A 391 18.44 12.08 -5.91
N GLN A 392 18.58 11.15 -6.86
CA GLN A 392 17.49 10.27 -7.28
C GLN A 392 17.08 9.33 -6.15
N TYR A 393 18.06 8.77 -5.43
CA TYR A 393 17.80 7.98 -4.24
C TYR A 393 17.01 8.79 -3.19
N LEU A 394 17.44 10.01 -2.88
CA LEU A 394 16.74 10.91 -1.96
C LEU A 394 15.30 11.19 -2.40
N GLN A 395 15.09 11.40 -3.70
CA GLN A 395 13.76 11.64 -4.24
C GLN A 395 12.88 10.39 -4.08
N ASN A 396 13.36 9.23 -4.54
CA ASN A 396 12.64 7.95 -4.42
C ASN A 396 12.30 7.64 -2.95
N ARG A 397 13.20 8.00 -2.02
CA ARG A 397 13.02 7.82 -0.58
C ARG A 397 11.87 8.69 -0.03
N LEU A 398 11.75 9.93 -0.50
CA LEU A 398 10.64 10.82 -0.15
C LEU A 398 9.31 10.33 -0.74
N ASP A 399 9.32 9.81 -1.97
CA ASP A 399 8.12 9.23 -2.59
C ASP A 399 7.69 7.94 -1.90
N TYR A 400 8.65 7.12 -1.45
CA TYR A 400 8.36 5.97 -0.59
C TYR A 400 7.67 6.41 0.71
N ILE A 401 8.14 7.47 1.36
CA ILE A 401 7.45 8.03 2.53
C ILE A 401 6.02 8.44 2.14
N ALA A 402 5.83 9.14 1.02
CA ALA A 402 4.49 9.53 0.58
C ALA A 402 3.57 8.32 0.34
N ARG A 403 4.06 7.24 -0.29
CA ARG A 403 3.31 6.00 -0.53
C ARG A 403 3.04 5.22 0.76
N ALA A 404 4.01 5.09 1.65
CA ALA A 404 3.87 4.39 2.93
C ALA A 404 2.83 5.04 3.87
N LEU A 405 2.47 6.30 3.60
CA LEU A 405 1.42 7.04 4.31
C LEU A 405 0.04 6.87 3.71
N ASN A 406 -0.06 6.29 2.51
CA ASN A 406 -1.32 5.96 1.90
C ASN A 406 -1.91 4.73 2.61
N PRO A 407 -3.14 4.81 3.16
CA PRO A 407 -3.77 3.67 3.81
C PRO A 407 -4.21 2.58 2.82
N ALA A 408 -4.27 2.89 1.51
CA ALA A 408 -4.57 1.90 0.50
C ALA A 408 -3.37 0.95 0.35
N PRO A 409 -3.57 -0.38 0.39
CA PRO A 409 -2.48 -1.31 0.11
C PRO A 409 -2.00 -1.07 -1.32
N GLU A 410 -0.70 -0.81 -1.44
CA GLU A 410 -0.02 -0.82 -2.74
C GLU A 410 -0.04 -2.25 -3.28
N ARG A 411 0.08 -2.40 -4.59
CA ARG A 411 0.09 -3.71 -5.24
C ARG A 411 1.50 -4.19 -5.49
N PRO A 412 1.74 -5.51 -5.45
CA PRO A 412 3.04 -6.06 -5.80
C PRO A 412 3.30 -5.89 -7.30
N GLU A 413 4.38 -5.22 -7.66
CA GLU A 413 4.90 -5.27 -9.02
C GLU A 413 5.96 -6.38 -9.13
N PRO A 414 5.97 -7.18 -10.21
CA PRO A 414 6.96 -8.22 -10.41
C PRO A 414 8.32 -7.60 -10.78
N LEU A 415 9.27 -7.66 -9.85
CA LEU A 415 10.63 -7.16 -10.02
C LEU A 415 11.67 -8.26 -9.80
N PHE A 416 12.76 -8.20 -10.53
CA PHE A 416 13.92 -9.06 -10.33
C PHE A 416 14.68 -8.66 -9.06
N PHE A 417 14.82 -9.58 -8.11
CA PHE A 417 15.41 -9.31 -6.80
C PHE A 417 16.84 -8.76 -6.91
N VAL A 418 17.67 -9.31 -7.79
CA VAL A 418 19.05 -8.87 -7.95
C VAL A 418 19.14 -7.73 -8.94
N ASN A 419 18.63 -7.92 -10.17
CA ASN A 419 18.87 -6.96 -11.24
C ASN A 419 18.14 -5.62 -11.09
N GLU A 420 16.96 -5.62 -10.48
CA GLU A 420 16.14 -4.41 -10.34
C GLU A 420 16.19 -3.86 -8.91
N VAL A 421 16.11 -4.73 -7.90
CA VAL A 421 16.08 -4.30 -6.49
C VAL A 421 17.51 -4.13 -5.93
N LEU A 422 18.31 -5.18 -5.75
CA LEU A 422 19.63 -5.03 -5.10
C LEU A 422 20.60 -4.16 -5.91
N ASN A 423 20.59 -4.24 -7.23
CA ASN A 423 21.41 -3.37 -8.07
C ASN A 423 21.06 -1.88 -7.94
N GLY A 424 19.81 -1.54 -7.59
CA GLY A 424 19.44 -0.18 -7.24
C GLY A 424 20.16 0.29 -5.97
N PHE A 425 20.12 -0.52 -4.91
CA PHE A 425 20.83 -0.26 -3.65
C PHE A 425 22.36 -0.19 -3.83
N PHE A 426 22.92 -1.12 -4.61
CA PHE A 426 24.36 -1.24 -4.87
C PHE A 426 24.97 -0.07 -5.65
N ARG A 427 24.16 0.83 -6.21
CA ARG A 427 24.64 2.07 -6.82
C ARG A 427 24.89 3.18 -5.80
N GLU A 428 24.27 3.08 -4.63
CA GLU A 428 24.36 4.10 -3.57
C GLU A 428 25.64 3.98 -2.74
N TYR A 429 26.76 3.61 -3.38
CA TYR A 429 28.01 3.35 -2.67
C TYR A 429 28.47 4.54 -1.83
N LEU A 430 28.26 5.76 -2.33
CA LEU A 430 28.65 6.99 -1.65
C LEU A 430 27.88 7.19 -0.35
N LEU A 431 26.56 6.91 -0.37
CA LEU A 431 25.73 6.91 0.84
C LEU A 431 26.20 5.82 1.81
N LEU A 432 26.36 4.58 1.32
CA LEU A 432 26.70 3.43 2.16
C LEU A 432 28.07 3.53 2.82
N GLU A 433 29.10 4.01 2.10
CA GLU A 433 30.42 4.26 2.69
C GLU A 433 30.35 5.37 3.74
N THR A 434 29.71 6.50 3.42
CA THR A 434 29.64 7.64 4.34
C THR A 434 28.83 7.31 5.60
N LEU A 435 27.74 6.55 5.44
CA LEU A 435 26.89 6.09 6.55
C LEU A 435 27.68 5.27 7.58
N LEU A 436 28.50 4.30 7.12
CA LEU A 436 29.29 3.44 7.99
C LEU A 436 30.47 4.19 8.63
N GLU A 437 31.14 5.03 7.85
CA GLU A 437 32.27 5.82 8.33
C GLU A 437 31.88 6.76 9.46
N ASP A 438 30.71 7.38 9.40
CA ASP A 438 30.25 8.30 10.45
C ASP A 438 29.87 7.57 11.76
N GLN A 439 29.50 6.28 11.68
CA GLN A 439 29.31 5.45 12.88
C GLN A 439 30.62 5.00 13.52
N GLY A 440 31.77 5.47 13.04
CA GLY A 440 33.08 5.08 13.54
C GLY A 440 33.61 3.78 12.93
N PHE A 441 32.87 3.15 12.00
CA PHE A 441 33.43 2.10 11.16
C PHE A 441 34.27 2.75 10.06
N THR A 442 35.42 3.30 10.47
CA THR A 442 36.34 3.95 9.54
C THR A 442 36.84 2.90 8.55
N SER A 443 36.38 3.03 7.32
CA SER A 443 36.69 2.24 6.14
C SER A 443 38.15 2.39 5.71
N GLY A 444 39.12 2.27 6.61
CA GLY A 444 40.58 2.41 6.38
C GLY A 444 41.14 1.39 5.38
N GLY A 445 40.55 1.30 4.19
CA GLY A 445 40.60 0.19 3.26
C GLY A 445 39.54 -0.91 3.48
N LYS A 446 38.81 -0.97 4.61
CA LYS A 446 37.92 -2.11 4.93
C LYS A 446 36.79 -2.25 3.88
N PRO A 447 36.71 -3.37 3.12
CA PRO A 447 35.67 -3.55 2.12
C PRO A 447 34.32 -3.86 2.77
N ILE A 448 33.24 -3.50 2.07
CA ILE A 448 31.87 -3.97 2.36
C ILE A 448 31.57 -5.06 1.33
N ARG A 449 31.05 -6.21 1.79
CA ARG A 449 30.65 -7.31 0.91
C ARG A 449 29.21 -7.73 1.17
N PHE A 450 28.47 -7.90 0.08
CA PHE A 450 27.14 -8.51 0.11
C PHE A 450 27.22 -9.93 -0.42
N HIS A 451 26.86 -10.88 0.42
CA HIS A 451 26.72 -12.30 0.08
C HIS A 451 25.27 -12.55 -0.28
N VAL A 452 24.98 -12.73 -1.57
CA VAL A 452 23.60 -12.86 -2.07
C VAL A 452 23.35 -14.30 -2.50
N ARG A 453 22.28 -14.89 -1.95
CA ARG A 453 21.76 -16.21 -2.32
C ARG A 453 20.26 -16.09 -2.57
N ALA A 454 19.77 -16.79 -3.58
CA ALA A 454 18.35 -16.87 -3.88
C ALA A 454 18.00 -18.32 -4.22
N ARG A 455 17.09 -18.92 -3.44
CA ARG A 455 16.72 -20.33 -3.46
C ARG A 455 15.22 -20.46 -3.72
N ALA A 456 14.87 -20.69 -4.98
CA ALA A 456 13.51 -21.01 -5.38
C ALA A 456 13.30 -22.54 -5.45
N ARG A 457 12.14 -23.01 -4.98
CA ARG A 457 11.72 -24.41 -4.80
C ARG A 457 11.83 -25.28 -6.05
N ALA A 458 11.87 -24.65 -7.23
CA ALA A 458 11.96 -25.33 -8.52
C ALA A 458 13.35 -25.91 -8.85
N THR A 459 14.38 -25.59 -8.08
CA THR A 459 15.72 -26.16 -8.29
C THR A 459 15.87 -27.46 -7.52
N THR A 460 15.95 -28.58 -8.22
CA THR A 460 16.25 -29.89 -7.64
C THR A 460 17.53 -29.79 -6.80
N GLU A 461 17.53 -30.37 -5.59
CA GLU A 461 18.61 -30.32 -4.57
C GLU A 461 20.04 -30.62 -5.07
N GLN A 462 20.21 -31.08 -6.31
CA GLN A 462 21.49 -31.42 -6.93
C GLN A 462 22.23 -30.22 -7.56
N GLU A 463 21.57 -29.10 -7.88
CA GLU A 463 22.28 -27.91 -8.35
C GLU A 463 22.80 -27.12 -7.14
N GLY A 464 24.11 -27.22 -6.88
CA GLY A 464 24.74 -26.57 -5.72
C GLY A 464 24.35 -25.09 -5.58
N GLU A 465 24.10 -24.67 -4.34
CA GLU A 465 23.66 -23.30 -4.01
C GLU A 465 24.61 -22.26 -4.62
N LYS A 466 24.09 -21.43 -5.55
CA LYS A 466 24.84 -20.34 -6.16
C LYS A 466 24.86 -19.14 -5.23
N GLU A 467 26.02 -18.86 -4.65
CA GLU A 467 26.27 -17.63 -3.90
C GLU A 467 27.08 -16.65 -4.74
N GLY A 468 26.62 -15.40 -4.82
CA GLY A 468 27.35 -14.29 -5.41
C GLY A 468 27.86 -13.33 -4.35
N ILE A 469 29.15 -12.97 -4.41
CA ILE A 469 29.76 -12.01 -3.49
C ILE A 469 29.98 -10.69 -4.22
N TYR A 470 29.23 -9.66 -3.82
CA TYR A 470 29.31 -8.32 -4.36
C TYR A 470 30.21 -7.46 -3.49
N THR A 471 31.22 -6.83 -4.09
CA THR A 471 32.17 -5.96 -3.38
C THR A 471 32.26 -4.62 -4.08
N LEU A 472 32.46 -3.56 -3.32
CA LEU A 472 32.64 -2.23 -3.88
C LEU A 472 33.91 -2.15 -4.73
N SER A 473 33.72 -1.92 -6.03
CA SER A 473 34.81 -1.72 -6.99
C SER A 473 35.35 -0.30 -6.87
N ARG A 474 36.33 -0.05 -5.99
CA ARG A 474 37.13 1.18 -6.01
C ARG A 474 38.06 1.11 -7.22
N GLY A 475 37.82 1.92 -8.26
CA GLY A 475 38.64 1.90 -9.47
C GLY A 475 40.13 1.97 -9.13
N ASN A 476 40.93 1.01 -9.61
CA ASN A 476 42.35 0.90 -9.30
C ASN A 476 43.04 2.26 -9.53
N THR A 477 43.51 2.88 -8.45
CA THR A 477 44.31 4.11 -8.49
C THR A 477 45.77 3.84 -8.87
N GLY A 478 46.15 2.57 -9.04
CA GLY A 478 47.50 2.16 -9.43
C GLY A 478 47.75 2.30 -10.93
N ALA A 479 48.19 3.48 -11.35
CA ALA A 479 49.19 3.82 -12.38
C ALA A 479 49.37 2.99 -13.70
N SER A 480 48.50 2.06 -14.08
CA SER A 480 48.56 1.46 -15.42
C SER A 480 47.92 2.40 -16.43
N GLU A 481 48.71 3.37 -16.89
CA GLU A 481 48.41 4.29 -17.99
C GLU A 481 48.02 3.47 -19.24
N GLY A 482 46.79 3.63 -19.74
CA GLY A 482 46.49 3.18 -21.11
C GLY A 482 45.08 2.74 -21.45
N ASN A 483 44.13 2.61 -20.51
CA ASN A 483 42.75 2.28 -20.90
C ASN A 483 41.70 2.95 -20.00
N SER A 484 41.25 4.12 -20.45
CA SER A 484 40.51 5.16 -19.74
C SER A 484 38.99 4.95 -19.59
N ASN A 485 38.49 3.71 -19.57
CA ASN A 485 37.07 3.49 -19.28
C ASN A 485 36.85 3.42 -17.76
N SER A 486 36.82 4.60 -17.15
CA SER A 486 36.64 4.82 -15.71
C SER A 486 35.18 4.48 -15.31
N GLU A 487 34.87 3.19 -15.15
CA GLU A 487 33.55 2.78 -14.67
C GLU A 487 33.22 3.44 -13.32
N LEU A 488 31.95 3.81 -13.13
CA LEU A 488 31.45 4.36 -11.87
C LEU A 488 31.69 3.38 -10.72
N PRO A 489 32.15 3.83 -9.53
CA PRO A 489 32.22 2.96 -8.36
C PRO A 489 30.82 2.43 -8.06
N ARG A 490 30.75 1.12 -7.81
CA ARG A 490 29.52 0.40 -7.46
C ARG A 490 29.89 -0.96 -6.91
N PHE A 491 28.96 -1.62 -6.23
CA PHE A 491 29.14 -3.02 -5.89
C PHE A 491 29.04 -3.89 -7.15
N LYS A 492 29.98 -4.82 -7.31
CA LYS A 492 30.02 -5.76 -8.44
C LYS A 492 30.27 -7.16 -7.92
N LEU A 493 29.75 -8.15 -8.63
CA LEU A 493 30.09 -9.54 -8.41
C LEU A 493 31.61 -9.72 -8.58
N THR A 494 32.31 -10.11 -7.52
CA THR A 494 33.77 -10.32 -7.50
C THR A 494 34.15 -11.77 -7.32
N HIS A 495 33.33 -12.54 -6.60
CA HIS A 495 33.54 -13.96 -6.33
C HIS A 495 32.21 -14.70 -6.39
N GLY A 496 32.28 -16.01 -6.60
CA GLY A 496 31.11 -16.88 -6.71
C GLY A 496 30.45 -16.84 -8.09
N SER A 497 29.32 -17.52 -8.20
CA SER A 497 28.47 -17.51 -9.39
C SER A 497 27.40 -16.43 -9.27
N GLU A 498 26.90 -15.94 -10.40
CA GLU A 498 25.74 -15.06 -10.40
C GLU A 498 24.56 -15.77 -9.72
N PRO A 499 23.98 -15.18 -8.65
CA PRO A 499 22.85 -15.78 -7.96
C PRO A 499 21.65 -15.82 -8.90
N THR A 500 20.76 -16.80 -8.70
CA THR A 500 19.50 -16.89 -9.45
C THR A 500 18.69 -15.61 -9.22
N ASP A 501 18.30 -14.94 -10.30
CA ASP A 501 17.57 -13.69 -10.20
C ASP A 501 16.06 -13.94 -10.22
N VAL A 502 15.48 -14.11 -9.03
CA VAL A 502 14.09 -14.51 -8.85
C VAL A 502 13.15 -13.30 -8.95
N LEU A 503 11.99 -13.50 -9.59
CA LEU A 503 10.90 -12.52 -9.59
C LEU A 503 10.21 -12.47 -8.22
N ILE A 504 10.21 -11.30 -7.61
CA ILE A 504 9.53 -11.00 -6.36
C ILE A 504 8.44 -9.96 -6.58
N GLY A 505 7.42 -9.97 -5.72
CA GLY A 505 6.38 -8.93 -5.69
C GLY A 505 6.79 -7.80 -4.75
N VAL A 506 7.10 -6.62 -5.31
CA VAL A 506 7.45 -5.44 -4.50
C VAL A 506 6.28 -4.45 -4.49
N MET A 507 5.78 -4.15 -3.30
CA MET A 507 4.64 -3.25 -3.12
C MET A 507 4.95 -1.84 -3.63
N GLY A 508 4.22 -1.35 -4.63
CA GLY A 508 4.51 -0.05 -5.24
C GLY A 508 5.84 -0.04 -6.02
N GLY A 509 6.27 -1.19 -6.53
CA GLY A 509 7.36 -1.30 -7.51
C GLY A 509 8.69 -0.72 -7.06
N MET A 510 9.34 0.01 -7.97
CA MET A 510 10.68 0.54 -7.75
C MET A 510 10.76 1.55 -6.60
N ILE A 511 9.68 2.30 -6.34
CA ILE A 511 9.59 3.18 -5.17
C ILE A 511 9.46 2.34 -3.90
N GLY A 512 8.70 1.25 -3.95
CA GLY A 512 8.57 0.30 -2.86
C GLY A 512 9.87 -0.38 -2.41
N ALA A 513 10.79 -0.60 -3.35
CA ALA A 513 12.12 -1.15 -3.06
C ALA A 513 12.90 -0.30 -2.03
N GLN A 514 12.58 0.99 -1.89
CA GLN A 514 13.16 1.85 -0.86
C GLN A 514 12.83 1.39 0.56
N ALA A 515 11.74 0.65 0.78
CA ALA A 515 11.47 0.01 2.07
C ALA A 515 12.58 -0.99 2.43
N LEU A 516 13.03 -1.81 1.48
CA LEU A 516 14.14 -2.73 1.70
C LEU A 516 15.46 -1.97 1.92
N TYR A 517 15.69 -0.88 1.17
CA TYR A 517 16.90 -0.07 1.35
C TYR A 517 16.93 0.57 2.74
N SER A 518 15.79 1.10 3.20
CA SER A 518 15.59 1.55 4.59
C SER A 518 16.05 0.53 5.60
N PHE A 519 15.64 -0.71 5.36
CA PHE A 519 15.83 -1.80 6.30
C PHE A 519 17.31 -2.14 6.37
N LEU A 520 17.94 -2.33 5.21
CA LEU A 520 19.36 -2.62 5.08
C LEU A 520 20.23 -1.50 5.65
N GLU A 521 19.87 -0.23 5.42
CA GLU A 521 20.57 0.91 6.04
C GLU A 521 20.51 0.89 7.56
N ASN A 522 19.34 0.59 8.13
CA ASN A 522 19.21 0.47 9.58
C ASN A 522 20.01 -0.73 10.13
N VAL A 523 20.02 -1.88 9.44
CA VAL A 523 20.87 -3.03 9.79
C VAL A 523 22.34 -2.62 9.77
N MET A 524 22.80 -2.04 8.66
CA MET A 524 24.18 -1.59 8.47
C MET A 524 24.63 -0.57 9.51
N ARG A 525 23.81 0.45 9.76
CA ARG A 525 24.09 1.49 10.75
C ARG A 525 24.11 0.92 12.17
N ASN A 526 23.14 0.08 12.53
CA ASN A 526 23.06 -0.50 13.87
C ASN A 526 24.26 -1.43 14.13
N ALA A 527 24.63 -2.25 13.14
CA ALA A 527 25.81 -3.11 13.18
C ALA A 527 27.11 -2.29 13.37
N ALA A 528 27.32 -1.24 12.57
CA ALA A 528 28.51 -0.39 12.70
C ALA A 528 28.57 0.34 14.05
N LYS A 529 27.43 0.80 14.56
CA LYS A 529 27.34 1.61 15.78
C LYS A 529 27.43 0.77 17.06
N TYR A 530 26.76 -0.38 17.10
CA TYR A 530 26.57 -1.18 18.31
C TYR A 530 27.20 -2.58 18.22
N GLY A 531 27.73 -2.98 17.05
CA GLY A 531 28.33 -4.30 16.85
C GLY A 531 29.51 -4.52 17.80
N ALA A 532 29.46 -5.64 18.52
CA ALA A 532 30.49 -6.03 19.49
C ALA A 532 31.86 -6.25 18.81
N ASP A 533 31.86 -6.75 17.57
CA ASP A 533 33.06 -7.20 16.87
C ASP A 533 33.55 -6.17 15.83
N ARG A 534 33.07 -4.91 15.91
CA ARG A 534 33.37 -3.86 14.91
C ARG A 534 34.86 -3.51 14.78
N ASP A 535 35.62 -3.68 15.86
CA ASP A 535 37.06 -3.43 15.87
C ASP A 535 37.87 -4.66 15.41
N GLU A 536 37.29 -5.87 15.55
CA GLU A 536 37.94 -7.14 15.22
C GLU A 536 37.89 -7.46 13.73
N HIS A 537 36.79 -7.11 13.06
CA HIS A 537 36.62 -7.43 11.64
C HIS A 537 37.26 -6.42 10.69
N GLN A 538 38.05 -6.92 9.74
CA GLN A 538 38.63 -6.12 8.65
C GLN A 538 37.67 -5.91 7.47
N VAL A 539 36.56 -6.63 7.44
CA VAL A 539 35.58 -6.63 6.34
C VAL A 539 34.19 -6.62 6.95
N PHE A 540 33.29 -5.81 6.39
CA PHE A 540 31.88 -5.83 6.78
C PHE A 540 31.09 -6.71 5.80
N ASP A 541 30.66 -7.86 6.29
CA ASP A 541 29.94 -8.87 5.52
C ASP A 541 28.45 -8.83 5.87
N ILE A 542 27.62 -8.70 4.83
CA ILE A 542 26.16 -8.71 4.93
C ILE A 542 25.67 -9.87 4.08
N HIS A 543 24.96 -10.81 4.68
CA HIS A 543 24.37 -11.95 3.97
C HIS A 543 22.88 -11.70 3.73
N LEU A 544 22.47 -11.87 2.49
CA LEU A 544 21.10 -11.77 2.00
C LEU A 544 20.71 -13.11 1.39
N ASP A 545 19.89 -13.88 2.10
CA ASP A 545 19.46 -15.21 1.70
C ASP A 545 17.94 -15.22 1.47
N LEU A 546 17.55 -15.11 0.21
CA LEU A 546 16.15 -15.18 -0.22
C LEU A 546 15.80 -16.66 -0.46
N ARG A 547 14.81 -17.18 0.25
CA ARG A 547 14.35 -18.57 0.08
C ARG A 547 12.83 -18.64 0.03
N ASP A 548 12.31 -19.71 -0.55
CA ASP A 548 10.90 -20.06 -0.34
C ASP A 548 10.60 -20.28 1.14
N ALA A 549 9.35 -19.98 1.51
CA ALA A 549 8.86 -20.30 2.84
C ALA A 549 8.90 -21.82 3.09
N GLY A 550 9.45 -22.23 4.23
CA GLY A 550 9.58 -23.64 4.61
C GLY A 550 8.26 -24.23 5.08
N HIS A 551 8.17 -25.57 5.16
CA HIS A 551 7.01 -26.27 5.78
C HIS A 551 6.77 -25.86 7.24
N CYS A 552 7.76 -25.22 7.85
CA CYS A 552 7.68 -24.73 9.21
C CYS A 552 6.97 -23.38 9.36
N GLU A 553 6.63 -22.74 8.26
CA GLU A 553 5.98 -21.43 8.20
C GLU A 553 4.52 -21.63 7.79
N THR A 554 3.62 -20.80 8.31
CA THR A 554 2.15 -20.99 8.26
C THR A 554 1.62 -21.15 6.83
N GLY A 555 0.40 -21.66 6.65
CA GLY A 555 -0.22 -21.75 5.32
C GLY A 555 -0.20 -20.43 4.55
N ASP A 556 -0.33 -19.30 5.24
CA ASP A 556 -0.26 -17.96 4.65
C ASP A 556 1.15 -17.60 4.13
N HIS A 557 2.22 -18.17 4.68
CA HIS A 557 3.60 -17.87 4.28
C HIS A 557 3.95 -18.45 2.91
N GLN A 558 3.17 -19.42 2.40
CA GLN A 558 3.44 -20.04 1.10
C GLN A 558 3.50 -19.00 -0.04
N HIS A 559 2.77 -17.88 0.10
CA HIS A 559 2.72 -16.80 -0.87
C HIS A 559 3.88 -15.79 -0.75
N TYR A 560 4.87 -16.07 0.09
CA TYR A 560 6.01 -15.21 0.38
C TYR A 560 7.32 -15.95 0.16
N PHE A 561 8.32 -15.19 -0.25
CA PHE A 561 9.70 -15.50 0.02
C PHE A 561 10.06 -15.00 1.43
N VAL A 562 10.98 -15.72 2.04
CA VAL A 562 11.67 -15.34 3.25
C VAL A 562 13.03 -14.76 2.86
N LEU A 563 13.29 -13.51 3.21
CA LEU A 563 14.61 -12.91 3.11
C LEU A 563 15.28 -12.89 4.49
N GLU A 564 16.27 -13.76 4.68
CA GLU A 564 17.13 -13.76 5.86
C GLU A 564 18.29 -12.77 5.66
N ILE A 565 18.44 -11.85 6.60
CA ILE A 565 19.48 -10.84 6.63
C ILE A 565 20.29 -11.04 7.90
N ARG A 566 21.61 -11.21 7.75
CA ARG A 566 22.56 -11.27 8.86
C ARG A 566 23.84 -10.55 8.50
N GLU A 567 24.58 -10.13 9.51
CA GLU A 567 25.86 -9.46 9.33
C GLU A 567 26.87 -9.89 10.40
N ASN A 568 28.14 -9.60 10.18
CA ASN A 568 29.24 -10.16 10.98
C ASN A 568 29.75 -9.28 12.13
N LEU A 569 29.20 -8.10 12.36
CA LEU A 569 29.62 -7.17 13.43
C LEU A 569 28.75 -7.30 14.68
N SER A 570 27.47 -7.66 14.57
CA SER A 570 26.63 -7.90 15.74
C SER A 570 26.74 -9.35 16.21
N ARG A 571 27.17 -9.50 17.46
CA ARG A 571 27.14 -10.75 18.20
C ARG A 571 26.11 -10.65 19.31
N ASP A 572 25.23 -11.64 19.41
CA ASP A 572 24.28 -11.70 20.51
C ASP A 572 24.86 -12.51 21.69
N ASP A 573 25.01 -11.85 22.83
CA ASP A 573 25.35 -12.45 24.12
C ASP A 573 24.12 -12.96 24.89
N GLY A 574 22.93 -12.87 24.27
CA GLY A 574 21.64 -13.31 24.80
C GLY A 574 20.62 -12.18 24.98
N ASN A 575 20.99 -10.93 24.70
CA ASN A 575 20.15 -9.75 24.99
C ASN A 575 19.79 -8.89 23.76
N VAL A 576 20.55 -8.98 22.66
CA VAL A 576 20.41 -8.06 21.52
C VAL A 576 19.12 -8.33 20.74
N ALA A 577 18.88 -9.59 20.34
CA ALA A 577 17.66 -9.96 19.64
C ALA A 577 16.41 -9.75 20.52
N GLU A 578 16.52 -9.98 21.83
CA GLU A 578 15.43 -9.68 22.77
C GLU A 578 15.15 -8.17 22.87
N ALA A 579 16.18 -7.34 22.95
CA ALA A 579 16.02 -5.88 22.96
C ALA A 579 15.40 -5.36 21.65
N ILE A 580 15.79 -5.93 20.51
CA ILE A 580 15.19 -5.60 19.21
C ILE A 580 13.71 -5.99 19.20
N ARG A 581 13.36 -7.22 19.58
CA ARG A 581 11.96 -7.68 19.64
C ARG A 581 11.11 -6.82 20.55
N ARG A 582 11.62 -6.44 21.73
CA ARG A 582 10.94 -5.52 22.64
C ARG A 582 10.61 -4.18 21.98
N HIS A 583 11.53 -3.64 21.18
CA HIS A 583 11.27 -2.43 20.41
C HIS A 583 10.34 -2.65 19.21
N LEU A 584 10.31 -3.83 18.60
CA LEU A 584 9.34 -4.15 17.55
C LEU A 584 7.93 -4.31 18.12
N ASP A 585 7.81 -4.80 19.36
CA ASP A 585 6.55 -4.96 20.09
C ASP A 585 5.91 -3.63 20.52
N GLU A 586 6.73 -2.58 20.69
CA GLU A 586 6.23 -1.26 21.03
C GLU A 586 5.33 -0.70 19.91
N ASP A 587 4.20 -0.12 20.29
CA ASP A 587 3.35 0.65 19.38
C ASP A 587 4.11 1.86 18.83
N LEU A 588 3.77 2.29 17.62
CA LEU A 588 4.40 3.47 17.00
C LEU A 588 4.04 4.78 17.71
N ILE A 589 2.87 4.80 18.34
CA ILE A 589 2.34 5.91 19.12
C ILE A 589 2.01 5.40 20.52
N ASP A 590 2.24 6.23 21.53
CA ASP A 590 1.84 5.93 22.89
C ASP A 590 0.31 6.06 23.08
N ASP A 591 -0.15 5.83 24.31
CA ASP A 591 -1.56 5.95 24.70
C ASP A 591 -2.13 7.37 24.54
N LYS A 592 -1.27 8.38 24.40
CA LYS A 592 -1.63 9.78 24.13
C LYS A 592 -1.66 10.11 22.64
N GLY A 593 -1.26 9.17 21.79
CA GLY A 593 -1.13 9.36 20.36
C GLY A 593 0.14 10.10 19.96
N GLU A 594 1.13 10.18 20.84
CA GLU A 594 2.44 10.80 20.57
C GLU A 594 3.43 9.73 20.06
N PRO A 595 4.32 10.04 19.11
CA PRO A 595 5.31 9.08 18.62
C PRO A 595 6.26 8.58 19.72
N VAL A 596 6.59 7.29 19.71
CA VAL A 596 7.58 6.73 20.64
C VAL A 596 8.97 7.32 20.37
N THR A 597 9.68 7.67 21.45
CA THR A 597 10.96 8.41 21.38
C THR A 597 12.20 7.53 21.37
N LYS A 598 12.05 6.22 21.68
CA LYS A 598 13.13 5.23 21.72
C LYS A 598 12.96 4.21 20.59
N GLY A 599 14.02 3.48 20.26
CA GLY A 599 13.96 2.40 19.26
C GLY A 599 13.58 2.84 17.85
N GLN A 600 13.66 4.13 17.50
CA GLN A 600 13.08 4.67 16.26
C GLN A 600 13.67 4.04 14.98
N GLY A 601 14.94 3.66 14.98
CA GLY A 601 15.53 2.90 13.87
C GLY A 601 14.90 1.51 13.68
N ILE A 602 14.59 0.83 14.80
CA ILE A 602 13.93 -0.48 14.81
C ILE A 602 12.46 -0.34 14.42
N GLN A 603 11.79 0.74 14.84
CA GLN A 603 10.42 1.06 14.42
C GLN A 603 10.33 1.37 12.93
N GLU A 604 11.34 2.01 12.33
CA GLU A 604 11.41 2.15 10.87
C GLU A 604 11.62 0.81 10.17
N MET A 605 12.43 -0.08 10.73
CA MET A 605 12.56 -1.46 10.23
C MET A 605 11.23 -2.22 10.28
N LYS A 606 10.45 -2.07 11.36
CA LYS A 606 9.08 -2.60 11.48
C LYS A 606 8.21 -2.10 10.34
N MET A 607 8.13 -0.78 10.14
CA MET A 607 7.30 -0.18 9.09
C MET A 607 7.73 -0.57 7.68
N ALA A 608 9.05 -0.66 7.44
CA ALA A 608 9.58 -1.15 6.17
C ALA A 608 9.15 -2.60 5.90
N ALA A 609 9.21 -3.47 6.92
CA ALA A 609 8.77 -4.85 6.80
C ALA A 609 7.25 -4.98 6.59
N GLU A 610 6.43 -4.21 7.32
CA GLU A 610 4.99 -4.14 7.10
C GLU A 610 4.68 -3.77 5.65
N PHE A 611 5.34 -2.73 5.13
CA PHE A 611 5.17 -2.29 3.75
C PHE A 611 5.59 -3.37 2.74
N LEU A 612 6.78 -3.96 2.91
CA LEU A 612 7.30 -5.02 2.02
C LEU A 612 6.37 -6.23 1.96
N SER A 613 5.75 -6.61 3.09
CA SER A 613 4.86 -7.76 3.18
C SER A 613 3.48 -7.57 2.53
N GLY A 614 3.17 -6.42 1.94
CA GLY A 614 1.81 -6.12 1.44
C GLY A 614 0.90 -5.46 2.47
N GLY A 615 1.48 -4.82 3.48
CA GLY A 615 0.73 -4.13 4.54
C GLY A 615 0.28 -5.04 5.68
N HIS A 616 0.85 -6.25 5.83
CA HIS A 616 0.61 -7.03 7.04
C HIS A 616 1.15 -6.28 8.24
N VAL A 617 0.28 -6.05 9.21
CA VAL A 617 0.62 -5.36 10.45
C VAL A 617 1.47 -6.29 11.31
N PHE A 618 2.56 -5.76 11.84
CA PHE A 618 3.41 -6.50 12.77
C PHE A 618 2.62 -6.81 14.04
N LYS A 619 2.58 -8.09 14.42
CA LYS A 619 1.94 -8.56 15.66
C LYS A 619 2.99 -8.70 16.74
N SER A 620 2.67 -8.25 17.95
CA SER A 620 3.61 -8.32 19.06
C SER A 620 3.85 -9.76 19.50
N ASP A 621 5.11 -10.09 19.76
CA ASP A 621 5.51 -11.35 20.39
C ASP A 621 4.95 -11.46 21.81
N ALA A 622 4.65 -10.34 22.49
CA ALA A 622 4.13 -10.34 23.86
C ALA A 622 2.68 -10.85 23.98
N GLU A 623 1.84 -10.62 22.96
CA GLU A 623 0.45 -11.14 22.93
C GLU A 623 0.40 -12.67 22.84
N SER A 624 1.54 -13.32 22.58
CA SER A 624 1.66 -14.76 22.47
C SER A 624 2.34 -15.45 23.66
N LEU A 625 2.82 -14.69 24.65
CA LEU A 625 3.61 -15.18 25.79
C LEU A 625 2.79 -15.77 26.97
N ASP A 626 1.49 -16.02 26.83
CA ASP A 626 0.65 -16.65 27.87
C ASP A 626 0.96 -18.16 28.10
N TYR A 627 2.09 -18.67 27.57
CA TYR A 627 2.59 -20.01 27.86
C TYR A 627 3.24 -20.05 29.25
N GLU A 628 2.44 -20.32 30.28
CA GLU A 628 2.81 -20.24 31.70
C GLU A 628 3.94 -21.19 32.17
N ASP A 629 4.44 -22.11 31.34
CA ASP A 629 5.27 -23.25 31.83
C ASP A 629 6.64 -23.45 31.17
N GLY A 630 7.16 -22.48 30.39
CA GLY A 630 8.42 -22.63 29.67
C GLY A 630 9.44 -21.51 29.91
N GLY A 631 10.23 -21.61 30.99
CA GLY A 631 11.51 -20.92 31.20
C GLY A 631 11.71 -19.53 30.56
N LYS A 632 11.35 -18.47 31.30
CA LYS A 632 11.66 -17.06 30.97
C LYS A 632 13.18 -16.78 30.97
N THR A 633 13.97 -17.27 29.99
CA THR A 633 15.36 -16.81 29.79
C THR A 633 15.86 -17.04 28.35
N GLY A 634 15.78 -16.00 27.51
CA GLY A 634 16.91 -15.44 26.73
C GLY A 634 17.68 -16.26 25.70
N SER A 635 17.24 -17.46 25.29
CA SER A 635 18.11 -18.39 24.57
C SER A 635 17.40 -19.23 23.49
N HIS A 636 16.35 -18.73 22.87
CA HIS A 636 15.73 -19.47 21.76
C HIS A 636 16.67 -19.43 20.54
N ASP A 637 17.22 -20.59 20.18
CA ASP A 637 17.78 -20.81 18.85
C ASP A 637 16.69 -20.70 17.78
N ALA A 638 17.08 -20.60 16.51
CA ALA A 638 16.16 -20.43 15.39
C ALA A 638 15.03 -21.49 15.39
N ASP A 639 15.34 -22.73 15.74
CA ASP A 639 14.37 -23.83 15.80
C ASP A 639 13.38 -23.66 16.95
N SER A 640 13.82 -23.20 18.12
CA SER A 640 12.95 -22.91 19.26
C SER A 640 12.03 -21.71 18.98
N TYR A 641 12.54 -20.67 18.34
CA TYR A 641 11.72 -19.50 17.98
C TYR A 641 10.73 -19.83 16.85
N CYS A 642 11.15 -20.57 15.83
CA CYS A 642 10.23 -21.07 14.80
C CYS A 642 9.20 -22.05 15.40
N GLY A 643 9.60 -22.91 16.32
CA GLY A 643 8.69 -23.80 17.06
C GLY A 643 7.69 -23.03 17.92
N TYR A 644 8.10 -21.93 18.53
CA TYR A 644 7.23 -21.00 19.25
C TYR A 644 6.19 -20.39 18.31
N ILE A 645 6.61 -19.84 17.17
CA ILE A 645 5.69 -19.27 16.18
C ILE A 645 4.69 -20.32 15.66
N LYS A 646 5.14 -21.55 15.39
CA LYS A 646 4.25 -22.66 14.99
C LYS A 646 3.20 -22.99 16.04
N ALA A 647 3.60 -23.08 17.31
CA ALA A 647 2.68 -23.41 18.40
C ALA A 647 1.56 -22.38 18.55
N LEU A 648 1.78 -21.13 18.12
CA LEU A 648 0.78 -20.08 18.08
C LEU A 648 -0.15 -20.18 16.86
N ASP A 649 0.31 -20.82 15.79
CA ASP A 649 -0.37 -20.88 14.51
C ASP A 649 -1.32 -22.08 14.37
N ASP A 650 -1.22 -23.10 15.23
CA ASP A 650 -2.19 -24.21 15.31
C ASP A 650 -3.65 -23.74 15.52
N ASN A 651 -3.87 -22.44 15.78
CA ASN A 651 -5.19 -21.81 15.88
C ASN A 651 -5.61 -20.98 14.65
N ASP A 652 -4.80 -20.87 13.59
CA ASP A 652 -5.10 -20.15 12.32
C ASP A 652 -5.43 -18.64 12.51
N LYS A 653 -5.13 -18.08 13.69
CA LYS A 653 -5.49 -16.71 14.08
C LYS A 653 -4.40 -15.69 13.76
N ASN A 654 -3.17 -16.17 13.57
CA ASN A 654 -1.99 -15.34 13.53
C ASN A 654 -1.37 -15.34 12.13
N GLY A 655 -2.09 -14.74 11.16
CA GLY A 655 -1.56 -14.48 9.82
C GLY A 655 -0.15 -13.84 9.80
N PRO A 656 0.50 -13.77 8.63
CA PRO A 656 1.96 -13.77 8.49
C PRO A 656 2.65 -12.63 9.24
N GLN A 657 3.74 -12.96 9.96
CA GLN A 657 4.54 -11.97 10.71
C GLN A 657 5.58 -11.34 9.77
N PRO A 658 5.49 -10.03 9.47
CA PRO A 658 6.27 -9.39 8.40
C PRO A 658 7.78 -9.32 8.70
N LEU A 659 8.15 -9.32 9.98
CA LEU A 659 9.53 -9.28 10.45
C LEU A 659 9.70 -10.21 11.65
N ARG A 660 10.78 -11.00 11.65
CA ARG A 660 11.25 -11.72 12.84
C ARG A 660 12.70 -11.36 13.13
N CYS A 661 13.09 -11.44 14.40
CA CYS A 661 14.47 -11.27 14.83
C CYS A 661 14.85 -12.35 15.84
N TYR A 662 15.93 -13.08 15.56
CA TYR A 662 16.40 -14.18 16.41
C TYR A 662 17.92 -14.34 16.32
N VAL A 663 18.47 -15.26 17.12
CA VAL A 663 19.91 -15.59 17.12
C VAL A 663 20.13 -16.93 16.42
N ASP A 664 21.01 -16.93 15.43
CA ASP A 664 21.44 -18.14 14.73
C ASP A 664 22.74 -18.65 15.35
N ARG A 665 22.65 -19.75 16.12
CA ARG A 665 23.78 -20.40 16.80
C ARG A 665 24.43 -21.44 15.90
N ARG A 666 25.02 -21.01 14.78
CA ARG A 666 25.77 -21.93 13.92
C ARG A 666 27.21 -22.05 14.39
N LYS A 667 27.71 -23.28 14.42
CA LYS A 667 29.15 -23.54 14.51
C LYS A 667 29.78 -23.22 13.17
N VAL A 668 30.48 -22.09 13.09
CA VAL A 668 31.23 -21.71 11.90
C VAL A 668 32.65 -22.24 12.06
N SER A 669 33.08 -23.10 11.14
CA SER A 669 34.46 -23.57 11.08
C SER A 669 35.31 -22.54 10.33
N THR A 670 36.09 -21.75 11.05
CA THR A 670 37.09 -20.84 10.47
C THR A 670 38.49 -21.40 10.75
N ASN A 671 39.24 -21.75 9.70
CA ASN A 671 40.62 -22.26 9.79
C ASN A 671 40.83 -23.49 10.70
N GLY A 672 39.82 -24.34 10.86
CA GLY A 672 39.89 -25.56 11.67
C GLY A 672 39.42 -25.41 13.11
N ASP A 673 39.18 -24.18 13.58
CA ASP A 673 38.51 -23.91 14.85
C ASP A 673 37.01 -23.68 14.61
N THR A 674 36.17 -24.45 15.28
CA THR A 674 34.73 -24.20 15.31
C THR A 674 34.42 -23.15 16.35
N VAL A 675 34.13 -21.93 15.91
CA VAL A 675 33.63 -20.85 16.76
C VAL A 675 32.09 -20.85 16.65
N GLU A 676 31.40 -20.83 17.79
CA GLU A 676 29.97 -20.56 17.80
C GLU A 676 29.75 -19.08 17.48
N ALA A 677 29.25 -18.82 16.27
CA ALA A 677 28.81 -17.49 15.89
C ALA A 677 27.36 -17.33 16.34
N ASN A 678 27.09 -16.37 17.23
CA ASN A 678 25.74 -15.99 17.65
C ASN A 678 25.29 -14.79 16.83
N ALA A 679 25.04 -15.01 15.53
CA ALA A 679 24.68 -13.92 14.63
C ALA A 679 23.23 -13.50 14.87
N VAL A 680 22.97 -12.19 14.92
CA VAL A 680 21.61 -11.65 14.90
C VAL A 680 21.06 -11.79 13.48
N VAL A 681 19.91 -12.45 13.34
CA VAL A 681 19.23 -12.68 12.06
C VAL A 681 17.91 -11.94 12.04
N TYR A 682 17.67 -11.23 10.95
CA TYR A 682 16.38 -10.64 10.61
C TYR A 682 15.74 -11.46 9.49
N GLN A 683 14.46 -11.81 9.64
CA GLN A 683 13.70 -12.53 8.63
C GLN A 683 12.58 -11.63 8.13
N LEU A 684 12.59 -11.29 6.84
CA LEU A 684 11.56 -10.48 6.19
C LEU A 684 10.68 -11.32 5.28
N LEU A 685 9.39 -10.99 5.23
CA LEU A 685 8.47 -11.55 4.25
C LEU A 685 8.41 -10.65 3.01
N ILE A 686 8.78 -11.22 1.87
CA ILE A 686 8.71 -10.58 0.57
C ILE A 686 7.67 -11.33 -0.27
N PRO A 687 6.56 -10.71 -0.70
CA PRO A 687 5.54 -11.36 -1.52
C PRO A 687 6.15 -12.01 -2.76
N LYS A 688 5.64 -13.17 -3.14
CA LYS A 688 5.94 -13.74 -4.46
C LYS A 688 5.29 -12.90 -5.54
N ALA A 689 5.91 -12.87 -6.72
CA ALA A 689 5.35 -12.16 -7.86
C ALA A 689 4.02 -12.80 -8.29
N ARG A 690 2.95 -12.00 -8.33
CA ARG A 690 1.63 -12.43 -8.80
C ARG A 690 1.54 -12.15 -10.29
N LEU A 691 1.79 -13.17 -11.10
CA LEU A 691 1.92 -12.99 -12.55
C LEU A 691 0.57 -13.05 -13.25
N ALA A 692 -0.34 -13.95 -12.86
CA ALA A 692 -1.69 -14.02 -13.43
C ALA A 692 -2.76 -14.17 -12.35
N GLY A 693 -3.86 -13.43 -12.49
CA GLY A 693 -5.11 -13.64 -11.77
C GLY A 693 -6.15 -14.21 -12.74
N VAL A 694 -6.77 -15.33 -12.40
CA VAL A 694 -7.65 -16.09 -13.30
C VAL A 694 -9.07 -16.12 -12.77
N VAL A 695 -10.02 -15.57 -13.51
CA VAL A 695 -11.45 -15.67 -13.22
C VAL A 695 -12.05 -16.77 -14.09
N ASN A 696 -12.47 -17.86 -13.46
CA ASN A 696 -13.20 -18.92 -14.17
C ASN A 696 -14.70 -18.66 -14.09
N THR A 697 -15.31 -18.27 -15.21
CA THR A 697 -16.74 -17.93 -15.26
C THR A 697 -17.65 -19.14 -15.04
N ALA A 698 -17.16 -20.36 -15.28
CA ALA A 698 -17.90 -21.60 -15.05
C ALA A 698 -17.85 -22.06 -13.57
N ASP A 699 -16.81 -21.68 -12.84
CA ASP A 699 -16.59 -22.12 -11.45
C ASP A 699 -16.11 -20.96 -10.55
N PRO A 700 -17.03 -20.22 -9.93
CA PRO A 700 -16.70 -19.15 -8.99
C PRO A 700 -16.12 -19.67 -7.66
N THR A 701 -16.01 -20.98 -7.45
CA THR A 701 -15.38 -21.56 -6.26
C THR A 701 -13.87 -21.80 -6.43
N TRP A 702 -13.36 -21.64 -7.65
CA TRP A 702 -11.95 -21.79 -8.00
C TRP A 702 -11.05 -20.83 -7.21
N LYS A 703 -9.97 -21.35 -6.61
CA LYS A 703 -9.07 -20.52 -5.77
C LYS A 703 -7.58 -20.71 -6.02
N THR A 704 -7.12 -21.94 -6.27
CA THR A 704 -5.70 -22.24 -6.21
C THR A 704 -5.27 -23.17 -7.34
N HIS A 705 -4.19 -22.79 -8.02
CA HIS A 705 -3.48 -23.67 -8.93
C HIS A 705 -2.42 -24.44 -8.13
N ALA A 706 -2.51 -25.76 -8.13
CA ALA A 706 -1.56 -26.59 -7.42
C ALA A 706 -0.15 -26.40 -8.02
N GLY A 707 0.84 -26.21 -7.14
CA GLY A 707 2.26 -26.14 -7.54
C GLY A 707 2.79 -24.76 -7.89
N THR A 708 1.99 -23.69 -7.89
CA THR A 708 2.50 -22.33 -8.14
C THR A 708 1.78 -21.24 -7.34
N ASP A 709 2.53 -20.24 -6.90
CA ASP A 709 2.00 -19.01 -6.30
C ASP A 709 1.94 -17.84 -7.30
N ALA A 710 2.49 -18.04 -8.50
CA ALA A 710 2.49 -17.01 -9.54
C ALA A 710 1.11 -16.83 -10.20
N ILE A 711 0.20 -17.79 -10.00
CA ILE A 711 -1.16 -17.79 -10.56
C ILE A 711 -2.16 -17.88 -9.41
N ILE A 712 -3.08 -16.92 -9.36
CA ILE A 712 -4.11 -16.83 -8.32
C ILE A 712 -5.47 -17.03 -8.97
N GLY A 713 -6.26 -17.96 -8.43
CA GLY A 713 -7.67 -18.09 -8.79
C GLY A 713 -8.49 -16.99 -8.15
N CYS A 714 -9.26 -16.26 -8.95
CA CYS A 714 -10.16 -15.21 -8.52
C CYS A 714 -11.60 -15.65 -8.79
N ARG A 715 -12.49 -15.47 -7.81
CA ARG A 715 -13.89 -15.87 -7.93
C ARG A 715 -14.72 -14.91 -8.77
N SER A 716 -14.24 -13.68 -8.93
CA SER A 716 -14.91 -12.62 -9.65
C SER A 716 -13.93 -11.59 -10.20
N VAL A 717 -14.43 -10.71 -11.07
CA VAL A 717 -13.67 -9.59 -11.64
C VAL A 717 -13.24 -8.60 -10.53
N GLU A 718 -14.05 -8.44 -9.49
CA GLU A 718 -13.71 -7.61 -8.33
C GLU A 718 -12.51 -8.16 -7.57
N GLU A 719 -12.48 -9.48 -7.30
CA GLU A 719 -11.33 -10.11 -6.65
C GLU A 719 -10.08 -10.04 -7.54
N LEU A 720 -10.24 -10.19 -8.86
CA LEU A 720 -9.14 -9.97 -9.81
C LEU A 720 -8.60 -8.54 -9.74
N ALA A 721 -9.48 -7.56 -9.61
CA ALA A 721 -9.10 -6.17 -9.42
C ALA A 721 -8.40 -5.91 -8.09
N GLU A 722 -8.45 -6.83 -7.11
CA GLU A 722 -7.73 -6.75 -5.83
C GLU A 722 -6.44 -7.57 -5.81
N ALA A 723 -6.36 -8.63 -6.62
CA ALA A 723 -5.25 -9.57 -6.62
C ALA A 723 -3.91 -8.90 -6.90
N GLY A 724 -3.90 -7.79 -7.65
CA GLY A 724 -2.67 -7.08 -8.04
C GLY A 724 -1.79 -7.92 -8.98
N ALA A 725 -2.40 -8.78 -9.78
CA ALA A 725 -1.68 -9.62 -10.74
C ALA A 725 -1.21 -8.81 -11.96
N ALA A 726 -0.09 -9.22 -12.57
CA ALA A 726 0.44 -8.57 -13.77
C ALA A 726 -0.45 -8.80 -15.01
N PHE A 727 -1.14 -9.95 -15.06
CA PHE A 727 -2.14 -10.34 -16.04
C PHE A 727 -3.47 -10.61 -15.36
N GLY A 728 -4.56 -10.15 -15.98
CA GLY A 728 -5.91 -10.58 -15.65
C GLY A 728 -6.44 -11.46 -16.76
N VAL A 729 -6.82 -12.69 -16.43
CA VAL A 729 -7.33 -13.69 -17.38
C VAL A 729 -8.76 -14.03 -16.98
N ILE A 730 -9.70 -13.85 -17.90
CA ILE A 730 -11.09 -14.27 -17.74
C ILE A 730 -11.30 -15.45 -18.66
N LEU A 731 -11.57 -16.62 -18.08
CA LEU A 731 -11.88 -17.83 -18.84
C LEU A 731 -13.36 -17.80 -19.20
N ASP A 732 -13.64 -17.70 -20.49
CA ASP A 732 -15.00 -17.73 -20.99
C ASP A 732 -15.61 -19.13 -20.86
N SER A 733 -16.93 -19.21 -20.69
CA SER A 733 -17.66 -20.47 -20.61
C SER A 733 -19.01 -20.38 -21.32
N ASN A 734 -19.57 -21.54 -21.67
CA ASN A 734 -20.89 -21.62 -22.33
C ASN A 734 -22.00 -20.93 -21.56
N GLU A 735 -21.89 -20.91 -20.22
CA GLU A 735 -22.91 -20.39 -19.31
C GLU A 735 -22.67 -18.92 -18.92
N ALA A 736 -21.55 -18.33 -19.33
CA ALA A 736 -21.18 -16.97 -18.99
C ALA A 736 -22.16 -15.94 -19.59
N ASP A 737 -22.71 -15.08 -18.73
CA ASP A 737 -23.37 -13.84 -19.14
C ASP A 737 -22.29 -12.79 -19.45
N ILE A 738 -21.98 -12.67 -20.74
CA ILE A 738 -20.98 -11.71 -21.24
C ILE A 738 -21.34 -10.29 -20.81
N ALA A 739 -22.62 -9.91 -20.89
CA ALA A 739 -23.05 -8.56 -20.54
C ALA A 739 -22.77 -8.25 -19.07
N GLU A 740 -23.05 -9.20 -18.16
CA GLU A 740 -22.73 -9.05 -16.74
C GLU A 740 -21.22 -8.89 -16.52
N ILE A 741 -20.40 -9.74 -17.14
CA ILE A 741 -18.93 -9.68 -17.01
C ILE A 741 -18.40 -8.34 -17.51
N VAL A 742 -18.89 -7.87 -18.66
CA VAL A 742 -18.49 -6.59 -19.26
C VAL A 742 -18.81 -5.43 -18.32
N ILE A 743 -20.02 -5.40 -17.73
CA ILE A 743 -20.39 -4.40 -16.72
C ILE A 743 -19.40 -4.41 -15.55
N ARG A 744 -19.03 -5.60 -15.04
CA ARG A 744 -18.03 -5.69 -13.96
C ARG A 744 -16.65 -5.21 -14.39
N ILE A 745 -16.24 -5.46 -15.63
CA ILE A 745 -15.00 -4.93 -16.17
C ILE A 745 -15.07 -3.40 -16.24
N CYS A 746 -16.19 -2.81 -16.71
CA CYS A 746 -16.42 -1.36 -16.71
C CYS A 746 -16.25 -0.77 -15.29
N GLU A 747 -16.96 -1.32 -14.30
CA GLU A 747 -16.94 -0.86 -12.90
C GLU A 747 -15.51 -0.84 -12.30
N HIS A 748 -14.66 -1.78 -12.72
CA HIS A 748 -13.34 -2.00 -12.14
C HIS A 748 -12.15 -1.72 -13.08
N HIS A 749 -12.37 -1.15 -14.27
CA HIS A 749 -11.35 -1.11 -15.34
C HIS A 749 -10.03 -0.45 -14.94
N ASN A 750 -10.09 0.59 -14.10
CA ASN A 750 -8.92 1.30 -13.59
C ASN A 750 -8.13 0.46 -12.56
N ALA A 751 -8.84 -0.34 -11.77
CA ALA A 751 -8.25 -1.26 -10.78
C ALA A 751 -7.83 -2.60 -11.41
N LEU A 752 -8.33 -2.95 -12.59
CA LEU A 752 -7.92 -4.18 -13.28
C LEU A 752 -6.49 -4.05 -13.88
N PRO A 753 -5.77 -5.18 -14.04
CA PRO A 753 -4.48 -5.22 -14.72
C PRO A 753 -4.56 -4.60 -16.12
N PHE A 754 -3.50 -3.91 -16.54
CA PHE A 754 -3.43 -3.39 -17.91
C PHE A 754 -3.56 -4.55 -18.91
N ARG A 755 -2.89 -5.68 -18.64
CA ARG A 755 -2.94 -6.91 -19.44
C ARG A 755 -4.20 -7.71 -19.11
N LEU A 756 -5.34 -7.25 -19.61
CA LEU A 756 -6.63 -7.90 -19.39
C LEU A 756 -7.05 -8.70 -20.61
N ILE A 757 -7.20 -10.00 -20.41
CA ILE A 757 -7.41 -11.01 -21.45
C ILE A 757 -8.73 -11.73 -21.16
N VAL A 758 -9.55 -11.88 -22.19
CA VAL A 758 -10.61 -12.89 -22.23
C VAL A 758 -10.09 -14.05 -23.07
N LEU A 759 -9.97 -15.22 -22.45
CA LEU A 759 -9.47 -16.42 -23.10
C LEU A 759 -10.66 -17.28 -23.50
N THR A 760 -10.79 -17.57 -24.79
CA THR A 760 -11.88 -18.39 -25.35
C THR A 760 -11.34 -19.74 -25.80
N GLY A 761 -12.16 -20.77 -25.61
CA GLY A 761 -11.81 -22.15 -25.99
C GLY A 761 -12.23 -22.53 -27.41
N SER A 762 -12.95 -21.68 -28.14
CA SER A 762 -13.44 -21.98 -29.49
C SER A 762 -13.73 -20.71 -30.33
N PRO A 763 -13.70 -20.83 -31.67
CA PRO A 763 -14.06 -19.74 -32.58
C PRO A 763 -15.46 -19.19 -32.36
N GLU A 764 -16.43 -20.05 -32.03
CA GLU A 764 -17.81 -19.64 -31.80
C GLU A 764 -17.92 -18.68 -30.60
N HIS A 765 -17.12 -18.91 -29.57
CA HIS A 765 -17.09 -18.09 -28.37
C HIS A 765 -16.36 -16.78 -28.61
N THR A 766 -15.22 -16.80 -29.33
CA THR A 766 -14.52 -15.60 -29.79
C THR A 766 -15.49 -14.70 -30.53
N LYS A 767 -16.22 -15.26 -31.50
CA LYS A 767 -17.22 -14.53 -32.27
C LYS A 767 -18.36 -14.00 -31.41
N LYS A 768 -18.82 -14.75 -30.40
CA LYS A 768 -19.85 -14.29 -29.45
C LYS A 768 -19.41 -13.02 -28.69
N TRP A 769 -18.15 -12.95 -28.29
CA TRP A 769 -17.57 -11.76 -27.66
C TRP A 769 -17.35 -10.62 -28.66
N GLU A 770 -16.93 -10.92 -29.89
CA GLU A 770 -16.77 -9.92 -30.95
C GLU A 770 -18.09 -9.31 -31.43
N ASP A 771 -19.17 -10.10 -31.43
CA ASP A 771 -20.52 -9.69 -31.81
C ASP A 771 -21.29 -9.00 -30.65
N ASP A 772 -20.74 -8.98 -29.43
CA ASP A 772 -21.37 -8.32 -28.27
C ASP A 772 -21.50 -6.79 -28.50
N PRO A 773 -22.67 -6.19 -28.22
CA PRO A 773 -22.94 -4.80 -28.56
C PRO A 773 -22.06 -3.78 -27.81
N VAL A 774 -21.47 -4.15 -26.67
CA VAL A 774 -20.54 -3.28 -25.94
C VAL A 774 -19.10 -3.57 -26.37
N ILE A 775 -18.71 -4.85 -26.39
CA ILE A 775 -17.31 -5.24 -26.67
C ILE A 775 -16.94 -5.11 -28.15
N GLY A 776 -17.81 -5.48 -29.09
CA GLY A 776 -17.54 -5.42 -30.52
C GLY A 776 -17.08 -4.03 -31.00
N PRO A 777 -17.83 -2.95 -30.69
CA PRO A 777 -17.40 -1.58 -31.00
C PRO A 777 -16.05 -1.18 -30.38
N MET A 778 -15.69 -1.75 -29.22
CA MET A 778 -14.44 -1.45 -28.54
C MET A 778 -13.22 -2.15 -29.17
N LEU A 779 -13.39 -3.39 -29.64
CA LEU A 779 -12.34 -4.16 -30.31
C LEU A 779 -11.92 -3.51 -31.63
N ILE A 780 -12.91 -3.01 -32.38
CA ILE A 780 -12.71 -2.26 -33.63
C ILE A 780 -12.04 -0.89 -33.35
N GLY A 781 -11.94 -0.51 -32.07
CA GLY A 781 -11.67 0.83 -31.61
C GLY A 781 -12.88 1.70 -31.88
N TYR A 782 -13.28 2.54 -30.91
CA TYR A 782 -14.38 3.48 -31.08
C TYR A 782 -14.16 4.26 -32.39
N LYS A 783 -14.81 3.84 -33.49
CA LYS A 783 -14.79 4.57 -34.75
C LYS A 783 -15.56 5.83 -34.44
N THR A 784 -14.84 6.90 -34.10
CA THR A 784 -15.42 8.22 -33.89
C THR A 784 -16.00 8.65 -35.24
N GLY A 785 -17.24 8.24 -35.51
CA GLY A 785 -17.92 8.22 -36.81
C GLY A 785 -17.17 8.87 -37.96
N ASN A 786 -16.56 8.06 -38.82
CA ASN A 786 -16.15 8.51 -40.13
C ASN A 786 -17.19 8.02 -41.13
N GLU A 787 -17.96 8.97 -41.65
CA GLU A 787 -18.26 9.19 -43.07
C GLU A 787 -19.67 9.74 -43.27
N LYS A 788 -19.75 11.07 -43.19
CA LYS A 788 -20.71 11.98 -43.84
C LYS A 788 -22.22 11.84 -43.59
N GLU A 789 -22.74 10.73 -43.08
CA GLU A 789 -24.21 10.52 -43.03
C GLU A 789 -24.79 10.26 -41.63
N ASP A 790 -24.01 9.75 -40.67
CA ASP A 790 -24.56 9.41 -39.35
C ASP A 790 -24.33 10.52 -38.29
N LYS A 791 -25.41 11.22 -37.94
CA LYS A 791 -25.39 12.41 -37.07
C LYS A 791 -25.37 12.10 -35.57
N THR A 792 -25.40 10.83 -35.16
CA THR A 792 -25.50 10.46 -33.75
C THR A 792 -24.18 9.88 -33.24
N ARG A 793 -23.27 10.77 -32.82
CA ARG A 793 -22.09 10.35 -32.04
C ARG A 793 -22.55 10.00 -30.63
N ILE A 794 -22.30 8.76 -30.22
CA ILE A 794 -22.52 8.32 -28.84
C ILE A 794 -21.33 8.80 -28.00
N PRO A 795 -21.52 9.67 -26.99
CA PRO A 795 -20.45 10.05 -26.08
C PRO A 795 -19.94 8.83 -25.32
N PHE A 796 -18.64 8.79 -25.02
CA PHE A 796 -18.08 7.76 -24.13
C PHE A 796 -18.72 7.90 -22.74
N ASP A 797 -19.20 6.79 -22.21
CA ASP A 797 -19.89 6.69 -20.92
C ASP A 797 -19.12 5.63 -20.13
N PRO A 798 -18.44 5.98 -19.04
CA PRO A 798 -17.56 5.05 -18.33
C PRO A 798 -18.34 3.96 -17.59
N ASP A 799 -19.64 4.15 -17.38
CA ASP A 799 -20.50 3.16 -16.71
C ASP A 799 -20.99 2.09 -17.71
N GLU A 800 -21.10 2.44 -19.00
CA GLU A 800 -21.62 1.56 -20.07
C GLU A 800 -20.55 1.15 -21.10
N HIS A 801 -19.42 1.85 -21.14
CA HIS A 801 -18.38 1.68 -22.14
C HIS A 801 -17.00 1.49 -21.51
N LEU A 802 -16.18 0.67 -22.17
CA LEU A 802 -14.78 0.50 -21.84
C LEU A 802 -13.89 1.17 -22.90
N PRO A 803 -12.71 1.67 -22.51
CA PRO A 803 -11.78 2.25 -23.46
C PRO A 803 -11.39 1.28 -24.58
N ALA A 804 -11.18 1.80 -25.79
CA ALA A 804 -10.73 0.99 -26.92
C ALA A 804 -9.43 0.26 -26.59
N ARG A 805 -9.33 -1.03 -26.96
CA ARG A 805 -8.17 -1.91 -26.67
C ARG A 805 -7.88 -2.08 -25.17
N ARG A 806 -8.88 -1.91 -24.31
CA ARG A 806 -8.74 -2.17 -22.87
C ARG A 806 -8.73 -3.67 -22.55
N VAL A 807 -9.50 -4.45 -23.30
CA VAL A 807 -9.66 -5.90 -23.16
C VAL A 807 -9.23 -6.55 -24.47
N HIS A 808 -8.49 -7.64 -24.40
CA HIS A 808 -8.07 -8.42 -25.57
C HIS A 808 -8.70 -9.81 -25.50
N ILE A 809 -9.36 -10.23 -26.58
CA ILE A 809 -9.90 -11.58 -26.69
C ILE A 809 -8.83 -12.43 -27.38
N ILE A 810 -8.50 -13.57 -26.77
CA ILE A 810 -7.49 -14.50 -27.27
C ILE A 810 -8.15 -15.86 -27.40
N GLU A 811 -8.18 -16.37 -28.62
CA GLU A 811 -8.61 -17.73 -28.90
C GLU A 811 -7.45 -18.70 -28.72
N SER A 812 -7.58 -19.62 -27.77
CA SER A 812 -6.61 -20.69 -27.57
C SER A 812 -7.22 -21.78 -26.70
N GLU A 813 -7.77 -22.83 -27.33
CA GLU A 813 -8.31 -24.00 -26.63
C GLU A 813 -7.28 -24.58 -25.63
N ARG A 814 -6.01 -24.59 -26.04
CA ARG A 814 -4.91 -25.10 -25.22
C ARG A 814 -4.67 -24.26 -23.97
N LEU A 815 -4.52 -22.93 -24.09
CA LEU A 815 -4.34 -22.10 -22.90
C LEU A 815 -5.60 -22.09 -22.04
N HIS A 816 -6.79 -22.10 -22.66
CA HIS A 816 -8.06 -22.18 -21.94
C HIS A 816 -8.12 -23.44 -21.07
N GLY A 817 -7.78 -24.60 -21.64
CA GLY A 817 -7.69 -25.87 -20.90
C GLY A 817 -6.63 -25.86 -19.79
N ILE A 818 -5.46 -25.25 -20.02
CA ILE A 818 -4.39 -25.13 -19.02
C ILE A 818 -4.84 -24.28 -17.83
N PHE A 819 -5.33 -23.05 -18.08
CA PHE A 819 -5.75 -22.15 -17.01
C PHE A 819 -7.10 -22.53 -16.40
N GLY A 820 -7.91 -23.34 -17.09
CA GLY A 820 -9.11 -23.97 -16.56
C GLY A 820 -8.82 -25.23 -15.72
N SER A 821 -7.56 -25.66 -15.61
CA SER A 821 -7.11 -26.81 -14.81
C SER A 821 -6.44 -26.38 -13.50
N ALA A 822 -6.76 -27.08 -12.41
CA ALA A 822 -6.17 -26.82 -11.09
C ALA A 822 -4.81 -27.51 -10.95
N ASN A 823 -4.53 -28.49 -11.80
CA ASN A 823 -3.29 -29.25 -11.80
C ASN A 823 -2.22 -28.54 -12.64
N GLU A 824 -0.97 -28.68 -12.23
CA GLU A 824 0.18 -28.24 -13.01
C GLU A 824 0.14 -28.85 -14.42
N PRO A 825 0.32 -28.04 -15.47
CA PRO A 825 0.20 -28.53 -16.83
C PRO A 825 1.37 -29.48 -17.14
N ASP A 826 1.04 -30.68 -17.58
CA ASP A 826 2.02 -31.67 -18.02
C ASP A 826 2.51 -31.38 -19.45
N ALA A 827 3.52 -32.13 -19.89
CA ALA A 827 4.09 -31.99 -21.23
C ALA A 827 3.06 -32.21 -22.36
N LEU A 828 2.04 -33.03 -22.13
CA LEU A 828 0.97 -33.29 -23.09
C LEU A 828 0.06 -32.07 -23.23
N SER A 829 -0.36 -31.48 -22.12
CA SER A 829 -1.17 -30.25 -22.05
C SER A 829 -0.42 -29.07 -22.66
N LEU A 830 0.88 -28.99 -22.41
CA LEU A 830 1.78 -28.04 -23.05
C LEU A 830 2.17 -28.44 -24.48
N GLY A 831 1.73 -29.56 -25.07
CA GLY A 831 2.16 -29.98 -26.40
C GLY A 831 3.69 -30.04 -26.63
N THR A 832 4.48 -29.97 -25.55
CA THR A 832 5.94 -29.89 -25.48
C THR A 832 6.36 -30.09 -24.02
N GLU A 833 7.51 -30.71 -23.80
CA GLU A 833 8.07 -30.80 -22.45
C GLU A 833 8.49 -29.44 -21.89
N LYS A 834 8.93 -28.52 -22.75
CA LYS A 834 9.47 -27.20 -22.37
C LYS A 834 9.07 -26.12 -23.35
N PHE A 835 8.69 -24.93 -22.89
CA PHE A 835 8.53 -23.71 -23.71
C PHE A 835 9.58 -22.68 -23.33
N LEU A 836 10.44 -22.32 -24.29
CA LEU A 836 11.60 -21.44 -24.08
C LEU A 836 12.50 -21.88 -22.90
N GLY A 837 12.65 -23.20 -22.74
CA GLY A 837 13.41 -23.82 -21.66
C GLY A 837 12.65 -23.97 -20.33
N ALA A 838 11.51 -23.30 -20.15
CA ALA A 838 10.68 -23.42 -18.95
C ALA A 838 9.70 -24.61 -19.04
N THR A 839 9.25 -25.13 -17.90
CA THR A 839 8.29 -26.26 -17.76
C THR A 839 7.05 -25.84 -16.96
N GLY A 840 6.01 -26.67 -16.95
CA GLY A 840 4.86 -26.53 -16.05
C GLY A 840 4.18 -25.16 -16.14
N TRP A 841 3.86 -24.56 -14.99
CA TRP A 841 3.21 -23.25 -14.93
C TRP A 841 4.07 -22.10 -15.51
N ASN A 842 5.39 -22.19 -15.41
CA ASN A 842 6.29 -21.19 -16.00
C ASN A 842 6.21 -21.19 -17.53
N ALA A 843 6.12 -22.37 -18.15
CA ALA A 843 5.89 -22.50 -19.59
C ALA A 843 4.53 -21.91 -20.00
N ALA A 844 3.47 -22.22 -19.26
CA ALA A 844 2.12 -21.71 -19.52
C ALA A 844 2.04 -20.18 -19.43
N LEU A 845 2.70 -19.57 -18.43
CA LEU A 845 2.76 -18.12 -18.28
C LEU A 845 3.52 -17.44 -19.43
N LEU A 846 4.61 -18.04 -19.92
CA LEU A 846 5.33 -17.52 -21.09
C LEU A 846 4.50 -17.64 -22.37
N MET A 847 3.76 -18.73 -22.56
CA MET A 847 2.83 -18.86 -23.67
C MET A 847 1.72 -17.78 -23.60
N LEU A 848 1.14 -17.56 -22.42
CA LEU A 848 0.16 -16.49 -22.21
C LEU A 848 0.73 -15.12 -22.56
N TYR A 849 1.97 -14.81 -22.13
CA TYR A 849 2.64 -13.56 -22.46
C TYR A 849 2.87 -13.43 -23.98
N HIS A 850 3.28 -14.52 -24.65
CA HIS A 850 3.44 -14.53 -26.10
C HIS A 850 2.14 -14.16 -26.82
N HIS A 851 1.03 -14.82 -26.47
CA HIS A 851 -0.29 -14.51 -27.03
C HIS A 851 -0.73 -13.08 -26.70
N TRP A 852 -0.47 -12.60 -25.48
CA TRP A 852 -0.75 -11.21 -25.11
C TRP A 852 -0.01 -10.21 -26.00
N LEU A 853 1.27 -10.40 -26.27
CA LEU A 853 2.05 -9.50 -27.12
C LEU A 853 1.46 -9.40 -28.53
N ILE A 854 1.03 -10.55 -29.08
CA ILE A 854 0.37 -10.62 -30.39
C ILE A 854 -0.98 -9.90 -30.34
N ALA A 855 -1.80 -10.15 -29.32
CA ALA A 855 -3.10 -9.49 -29.20
C ALA A 855 -2.96 -7.97 -28.94
N PHE A 856 -1.93 -7.56 -28.21
CA PHE A 856 -1.67 -6.17 -27.85
C PHE A 856 -1.16 -5.34 -29.03
N LYS A 857 -0.22 -5.89 -29.81
CA LYS A 857 0.48 -5.14 -30.87
C LYS A 857 0.19 -5.60 -32.30
N GLY A 858 -0.47 -6.73 -32.44
CA GLY A 858 -0.72 -7.40 -33.71
C GLY A 858 0.49 -8.21 -34.18
N VAL A 859 0.28 -8.88 -35.31
CA VAL A 859 1.32 -9.59 -36.05
C VAL A 859 2.33 -8.55 -36.55
N PRO A 860 3.64 -8.76 -36.32
CA PRO A 860 4.68 -7.91 -36.88
C PRO A 860 4.54 -7.90 -38.41
N PRO A 861 4.48 -6.72 -39.07
CA PRO A 861 4.22 -6.64 -40.51
C PRO A 861 5.37 -7.13 -41.42
N SER A 862 6.29 -7.96 -40.89
CA SER A 862 7.38 -8.56 -41.64
C SER A 862 6.95 -9.83 -42.37
N SER A 863 7.60 -10.16 -43.48
CA SER A 863 7.28 -11.35 -44.30
C SER A 863 7.44 -12.68 -43.54
N ASP A 864 8.18 -12.68 -42.44
CA ASP A 864 8.48 -13.82 -41.57
C ASP A 864 7.66 -13.80 -40.26
N ASN A 865 6.73 -12.86 -40.11
CA ASN A 865 5.94 -12.62 -38.89
C ASN A 865 6.80 -12.60 -37.60
N THR A 866 7.98 -11.99 -37.65
CA THR A 866 8.94 -12.01 -36.53
C THR A 866 9.30 -10.61 -36.03
N TRP A 867 9.11 -10.36 -34.74
CA TRP A 867 9.67 -9.19 -34.04
C TRP A 867 11.18 -9.37 -33.87
N LYS A 868 11.98 -8.45 -34.38
CA LYS A 868 13.45 -8.53 -34.33
C LYS A 868 13.99 -7.57 -33.28
N LEU A 869 14.29 -8.11 -32.10
CA LEU A 869 14.88 -7.37 -30.98
C LEU A 869 16.40 -7.37 -31.10
N VAL A 870 16.99 -6.21 -31.41
CA VAL A 870 18.43 -6.05 -31.62
C VAL A 870 19.03 -5.28 -30.44
N ILE A 871 20.04 -5.84 -29.78
CA ILE A 871 20.70 -5.25 -28.61
C ILE A 871 22.19 -5.08 -28.93
N GLY A 872 22.67 -3.84 -28.99
CA GLY A 872 24.06 -3.51 -29.28
C GLY A 872 24.85 -3.04 -28.07
N PHE A 873 26.05 -3.58 -27.88
CA PHE A 873 26.98 -3.18 -26.83
C PHE A 873 28.32 -2.70 -27.37
N GLU A 874 28.80 -1.56 -26.86
CA GLU A 874 30.20 -1.12 -27.01
C GLU A 874 31.17 -1.86 -26.06
N ARG A 875 31.05 -3.19 -25.96
CA ARG A 875 31.93 -4.02 -25.12
C ARG A 875 32.51 -5.20 -25.90
N PRO A 876 33.68 -5.72 -25.47
CA PRO A 876 34.27 -6.92 -26.05
C PRO A 876 33.30 -8.10 -25.99
N ARG A 877 33.23 -8.85 -27.09
CA ARG A 877 32.44 -10.08 -27.23
C ARG A 877 32.56 -11.01 -26.03
N ASP A 878 33.79 -11.27 -25.60
CA ASP A 878 34.10 -12.29 -24.58
C ASP A 878 33.55 -11.93 -23.20
N ARG A 879 33.19 -10.66 -22.96
CA ARG A 879 32.55 -10.21 -21.72
C ARG A 879 31.04 -10.44 -21.71
N ILE A 880 30.39 -10.32 -22.88
CA ILE A 880 28.93 -10.38 -22.98
C ILE A 880 28.46 -11.80 -23.32
N ARG A 881 29.13 -12.44 -24.29
CA ARG A 881 28.74 -13.75 -24.83
C ARG A 881 28.46 -14.79 -23.73
N PRO A 882 29.30 -14.98 -22.70
CA PRO A 882 29.06 -16.01 -21.69
C PRO A 882 27.74 -15.87 -20.91
N ARG A 883 27.17 -14.66 -20.86
CA ARG A 883 25.93 -14.34 -20.14
C ARG A 883 24.67 -14.42 -20.99
N TRP A 884 24.84 -14.46 -22.31
CA TRP A 884 23.74 -14.43 -23.27
C TRP A 884 23.63 -15.72 -24.09
N GLU A 885 24.74 -16.41 -24.35
CA GLU A 885 24.78 -17.59 -25.23
C GLU A 885 23.86 -18.70 -24.73
N VAL A 886 24.02 -19.14 -23.48
CA VAL A 886 23.20 -20.24 -22.94
C VAL A 886 21.71 -19.87 -22.89
N PRO A 887 21.28 -18.71 -22.36
CA PRO A 887 19.86 -18.34 -22.40
C PRO A 887 19.29 -18.19 -23.82
N LEU A 888 20.06 -17.66 -24.78
CA LEU A 888 19.62 -17.52 -26.17
C LEU A 888 19.46 -18.85 -26.91
N GLU A 889 20.28 -19.86 -26.58
CA GLU A 889 20.12 -21.21 -27.12
C GLU A 889 18.80 -21.88 -26.68
N LEU A 890 18.27 -21.50 -25.51
CA LEU A 890 16.99 -21.97 -25.01
C LEU A 890 15.80 -21.15 -25.53
N PHE A 891 16.04 -19.90 -25.93
CA PHE A 891 15.04 -19.02 -26.53
C PHE A 891 14.83 -19.37 -28.01
N ASP A 892 13.92 -20.29 -28.30
CA ASP A 892 13.71 -20.85 -29.63
C ASP A 892 12.60 -20.11 -30.42
N ALA A 893 12.96 -19.48 -31.53
CA ALA A 893 12.01 -18.74 -32.36
C ALA A 893 11.03 -19.67 -33.10
N GLN A 894 11.48 -20.83 -33.59
CA GLN A 894 10.61 -21.78 -34.30
C GLN A 894 9.55 -22.37 -33.37
N MET A 895 9.92 -22.57 -32.10
CA MET A 895 8.98 -23.01 -31.09
C MET A 895 7.84 -22.01 -30.86
N GLN A 896 8.15 -20.71 -30.88
CA GLN A 896 7.14 -19.65 -30.74
C GLN A 896 6.18 -19.62 -31.93
N LYS A 897 6.70 -19.80 -33.16
CA LYS A 897 5.86 -19.87 -34.37
C LYS A 897 4.82 -20.98 -34.29
N GLY A 898 5.19 -22.13 -33.73
CA GLY A 898 4.26 -23.25 -33.55
C GLY A 898 3.16 -23.04 -32.50
N LEU A 899 3.16 -21.91 -31.78
CA LEU A 899 2.17 -21.63 -30.73
C LEU A 899 0.90 -20.95 -31.27
N THR A 900 1.00 -20.23 -32.38
CA THR A 900 -0.09 -19.42 -32.94
C THR A 900 -0.25 -19.68 -34.43
N ASP A 901 -1.47 -19.61 -34.94
CA ASP A 901 -1.75 -19.81 -36.37
C ASP A 901 -1.05 -18.78 -37.27
N ASP A 902 -0.80 -17.57 -36.75
CA ASP A 902 -0.06 -16.50 -37.45
C ASP A 902 1.46 -16.71 -37.48
N GLU A 903 1.97 -17.82 -36.91
CA GLU A 903 3.40 -18.14 -36.85
C GLU A 903 4.29 -17.01 -36.32
N VAL A 904 3.82 -16.28 -35.30
CA VAL A 904 4.55 -15.11 -34.76
C VAL A 904 5.69 -15.55 -33.85
N ALA A 905 6.88 -14.96 -34.06
CA ALA A 905 8.04 -15.18 -33.20
C ALA A 905 8.73 -13.88 -32.76
N ILE A 906 9.58 -14.01 -31.76
CA ILE A 906 10.57 -13.01 -31.37
C ILE A 906 11.96 -13.58 -31.63
N ALA A 907 12.72 -12.87 -32.46
CA ALA A 907 14.13 -13.13 -32.66
C ALA A 907 14.94 -12.09 -31.87
N VAL A 908 15.89 -12.56 -31.06
CA VAL A 908 16.80 -11.71 -30.31
C VAL A 908 18.17 -11.76 -30.96
N HIS A 909 18.73 -10.60 -31.30
CA HIS A 909 20.04 -10.45 -31.93
C HIS A 909 20.93 -9.55 -31.09
N LEU A 910 22.08 -10.06 -30.70
CA LEU A 910 23.04 -9.37 -29.87
C LEU A 910 24.23 -8.94 -30.71
N TYR A 911 24.63 -7.68 -30.56
CA TYR A 911 25.81 -7.08 -31.18
C TYR A 911 26.83 -6.71 -30.11
N GLY A 912 28.08 -7.01 -30.38
CA GLY A 912 29.21 -6.50 -29.62
C GLY A 912 30.30 -6.00 -30.56
N ARG A 913 31.34 -5.39 -29.97
CA ARG A 913 32.54 -5.00 -30.72
C ARG A 913 33.67 -5.99 -30.49
N ILE A 914 34.45 -6.24 -31.53
CA ILE A 914 35.69 -7.01 -31.54
C ILE A 914 36.84 -6.02 -31.61
N LYS A 915 37.84 -6.18 -30.76
CA LYS A 915 39.03 -5.32 -30.78
C LYS A 915 39.99 -5.82 -31.86
N LYS A 916 40.20 -5.06 -32.93
CA LYS A 916 41.20 -5.37 -33.97
C LYS A 916 42.48 -4.58 -33.70
N GLY A 917 43.40 -5.18 -32.94
CA GLY A 917 44.71 -4.57 -32.64
C GLY A 917 44.67 -3.33 -31.72
N GLN A 918 45.73 -2.52 -31.76
CA GLN A 918 45.87 -1.28 -30.98
C GLN A 918 45.03 -0.15 -31.58
N GLY A 919 43.72 -0.13 -31.32
CA GLY A 919 42.91 1.08 -31.42
C GLY A 919 41.57 0.94 -32.14
N ASP A 920 41.48 0.04 -33.12
CA ASP A 920 40.27 -0.07 -33.94
C ASP A 920 39.32 -1.15 -33.42
N TRP A 921 38.04 -0.82 -33.34
CA TRP A 921 36.97 -1.75 -33.01
C TRP A 921 36.21 -2.09 -34.28
N GLU A 922 36.06 -3.38 -34.58
CA GLU A 922 35.16 -3.86 -35.61
C GLU A 922 33.89 -4.45 -34.98
N ASN A 923 32.80 -4.48 -35.74
CA ASN A 923 31.56 -5.09 -35.30
C ASN A 923 31.66 -6.63 -35.39
N TRP A 924 30.77 -7.36 -34.70
CA TRP A 924 30.66 -8.80 -34.90
C TRP A 924 30.40 -9.10 -36.39
N GLU A 925 31.17 -10.02 -36.98
CA GLU A 925 30.87 -10.53 -38.31
C GLU A 925 29.50 -11.22 -38.35
N THR A 926 29.05 -11.79 -37.22
CA THR A 926 27.72 -12.39 -37.08
C THR A 926 27.17 -12.14 -35.67
N PRO A 927 25.95 -11.58 -35.53
CA PRO A 927 25.28 -11.40 -34.24
C PRO A 927 25.05 -12.73 -33.53
N LEU A 928 25.18 -12.76 -32.20
CA LEU A 928 24.69 -13.90 -31.40
C LEU A 928 23.18 -13.80 -31.41
N SER A 929 22.52 -14.83 -31.92
CA SER A 929 21.08 -14.80 -32.14
C SER A 929 20.40 -15.90 -31.35
N SER A 930 19.13 -15.70 -31.00
CA SER A 930 18.28 -16.72 -30.41
C SER A 930 18.17 -17.95 -31.33
N LYS A 931 17.94 -19.13 -30.76
CA LYS A 931 17.89 -20.39 -31.51
C LYS A 931 16.83 -20.34 -32.62
N ASN A 932 17.19 -20.84 -33.81
CA ASN A 932 16.34 -20.81 -35.02
C ASN A 932 15.87 -19.42 -35.47
N ALA A 933 16.50 -18.34 -34.99
CA ALA A 933 16.28 -17.02 -35.58
C ALA A 933 16.97 -16.92 -36.94
N ASP A 934 16.32 -16.26 -37.88
CA ASP A 934 16.91 -15.95 -39.18
C ASP A 934 18.20 -15.13 -39.00
N ALA A 935 19.17 -15.36 -39.89
CA ALA A 935 20.43 -14.62 -39.86
C ALA A 935 20.16 -13.12 -40.00
N PHE A 936 20.52 -12.35 -38.96
CA PHE A 936 20.39 -10.90 -39.00
C PHE A 936 21.63 -10.28 -39.63
N THR A 937 21.42 -9.46 -40.66
CA THR A 937 22.44 -8.62 -41.29
C THR A 937 22.11 -7.16 -40.96
N ALA A 938 23.12 -6.34 -40.66
CA ALA A 938 22.92 -4.91 -40.40
C ALA A 938 22.68 -4.10 -41.69
N THR A 939 22.89 -4.71 -42.86
CA THR A 939 22.74 -4.09 -44.18
C THR A 939 21.38 -3.41 -44.42
N PRO A 940 20.23 -3.95 -43.97
CA PRO A 940 18.94 -3.27 -44.09
C PRO A 940 18.91 -1.95 -43.32
N LEU A 941 19.56 -1.86 -42.15
CA LEU A 941 19.64 -0.62 -41.36
C LEU A 941 20.55 0.42 -42.03
N GLU A 942 21.58 -0.04 -42.76
CA GLU A 942 22.61 0.80 -43.39
C GLU A 942 22.17 1.51 -44.68
N ALA A 943 21.14 1.03 -45.39
CA ALA A 943 20.78 1.54 -46.71
C ALA A 943 19.88 2.81 -46.61
N PRO A 944 20.40 4.03 -46.90
CA PRO A 944 19.64 5.27 -46.74
C PRO A 944 18.49 5.44 -47.76
N ASP A 945 18.53 4.68 -48.87
CA ASP A 945 17.61 4.77 -50.00
C ASP A 945 16.81 3.49 -50.24
N ALA A 946 17.06 2.43 -49.47
CA ALA A 946 16.15 1.30 -49.43
C ALA A 946 14.96 1.76 -48.60
N ALA A 947 13.91 2.27 -49.27
CA ALA A 947 12.61 2.37 -48.64
C ALA A 947 12.35 1.00 -48.01
N PHE A 948 12.37 0.94 -46.68
CA PHE A 948 11.98 -0.28 -46.00
C PHE A 948 10.60 -0.58 -46.56
N SER A 949 10.45 -1.74 -47.19
CA SER A 949 9.13 -2.23 -47.54
C SER A 949 8.29 -2.08 -46.28
N GLU A 950 7.20 -1.32 -46.35
CA GLU A 950 6.31 -1.05 -45.22
C GLU A 950 6.17 -2.33 -44.40
N GLY A 951 6.58 -2.29 -43.13
CA GLY A 951 6.34 -3.42 -42.23
C GLY A 951 7.51 -4.13 -41.56
N GLN A 952 8.76 -3.68 -41.69
CA GLN A 952 9.82 -4.33 -40.88
C GLN A 952 9.63 -4.04 -39.37
N SER A 953 9.91 -5.05 -38.54
CA SER A 953 9.46 -5.13 -37.14
C SER A 953 10.63 -5.07 -36.16
N TYR A 954 11.56 -4.15 -36.39
CA TYR A 954 12.76 -4.00 -35.58
C TYR A 954 12.51 -3.19 -34.30
N VAL A 955 13.04 -3.71 -33.20
CA VAL A 955 13.15 -3.01 -31.92
C VAL A 955 14.61 -3.01 -31.54
N VAL A 956 15.21 -1.82 -31.41
CA VAL A 956 16.66 -1.66 -31.28
C VAL A 956 16.99 -1.00 -29.95
N PHE A 957 17.84 -1.66 -29.16
CA PHE A 957 18.51 -1.10 -28.00
C PHE A 957 19.98 -0.93 -28.35
N ASP A 958 20.46 0.31 -28.43
CA ASP A 958 21.83 0.59 -28.90
C ASP A 958 22.63 1.34 -27.83
N ASN A 959 23.70 0.70 -27.35
CA ASN A 959 24.61 1.33 -26.40
C ASN A 959 25.30 2.55 -27.05
N HIS A 960 25.03 3.73 -26.50
CA HIS A 960 25.45 5.03 -27.00
C HIS A 960 24.95 5.40 -28.42
N GLY A 961 24.02 4.63 -29.01
CA GLY A 961 23.57 4.83 -30.39
C GLY A 961 24.68 4.59 -31.42
N LYS A 962 25.65 3.73 -31.08
CA LYS A 962 26.90 3.55 -31.84
C LYS A 962 27.32 2.09 -31.95
N ALA A 963 26.76 1.19 -31.16
CA ALA A 963 27.17 -0.20 -31.16
C ALA A 963 26.73 -0.93 -32.44
N ILE A 964 25.66 -0.47 -33.09
CA ILE A 964 25.15 -1.04 -34.34
C ILE A 964 25.49 -0.07 -35.47
N SER A 965 26.46 -0.43 -36.33
CA SER A 965 26.78 0.40 -37.49
C SER A 965 25.55 0.56 -38.37
N GLY A 966 25.36 1.77 -38.89
CA GLY A 966 24.32 2.00 -39.89
C GLY A 966 22.94 2.31 -39.38
N VAL A 967 22.64 2.16 -38.09
CA VAL A 967 21.43 2.72 -37.49
C VAL A 967 21.53 4.24 -37.62
N SER A 968 21.08 4.73 -38.77
CA SER A 968 21.26 6.11 -39.14
C SER A 968 20.32 6.97 -38.33
N ASP A 969 20.57 8.27 -38.34
CA ASP A 969 19.66 9.22 -37.75
C ASP A 969 18.23 9.15 -38.35
N LYS A 970 18.06 8.49 -39.50
CA LYS A 970 16.79 8.26 -40.20
C LYS A 970 16.15 6.89 -39.94
N ALA A 971 16.70 6.05 -39.06
CA ALA A 971 16.26 4.66 -38.88
C ALA A 971 14.76 4.47 -38.55
N ILE A 972 14.10 5.48 -37.98
CA ILE A 972 12.66 5.43 -37.66
C ILE A 972 11.81 5.57 -38.92
N ASP A 973 12.21 6.47 -39.81
CA ASP A 973 11.57 6.70 -41.12
C ASP A 973 11.67 5.43 -41.99
N SER A 974 12.51 4.50 -41.56
CA SER A 974 12.94 3.31 -42.25
C SER A 974 12.51 2.05 -41.46
N GLY A 975 11.32 2.03 -40.85
CA GLY A 975 10.73 0.80 -40.30
C GLY A 975 11.29 0.29 -38.97
N VAL A 976 12.13 1.03 -38.25
CA VAL A 976 12.45 0.70 -36.85
C VAL A 976 11.31 1.16 -35.95
N ARG A 977 10.66 0.21 -35.25
CA ARG A 977 9.53 0.50 -34.38
C ARG A 977 9.92 1.27 -33.12
N CYS A 978 11.07 0.92 -32.55
CA CYS A 978 11.60 1.56 -31.35
C CYS A 978 13.12 1.59 -31.46
N LEU A 979 13.74 2.75 -31.27
CA LEU A 979 15.18 2.91 -31.13
C LEU A 979 15.47 3.53 -29.78
N HIS A 980 15.98 2.72 -28.86
CA HIS A 980 16.32 3.13 -27.52
C HIS A 980 17.83 3.16 -27.31
N GLU A 981 18.38 4.36 -27.21
CA GLU A 981 19.76 4.56 -26.78
C GLU A 981 19.88 4.31 -25.27
N PHE A 982 20.83 3.48 -24.86
CA PHE A 982 21.18 3.28 -23.46
C PHE A 982 22.67 3.53 -23.24
N SER A 983 23.08 3.87 -22.02
CA SER A 983 24.51 4.04 -21.74
C SER A 983 24.85 3.78 -20.27
N GLY A 984 26.10 3.41 -20.00
CA GLY A 984 26.57 3.23 -18.63
C GLY A 984 26.63 4.51 -17.79
N ALA A 985 26.54 5.70 -18.42
CA ALA A 985 26.61 7.00 -17.74
C ALA A 985 25.23 7.65 -17.53
N SER A 986 24.31 7.49 -18.49
CA SER A 986 22.96 8.06 -18.43
C SER A 986 21.91 7.06 -17.94
N ASN A 987 22.01 5.78 -18.34
CA ASN A 987 21.05 4.74 -17.97
C ASN A 987 21.75 3.47 -17.49
N ILE A 988 22.42 3.60 -16.35
CA ILE A 988 23.19 2.49 -15.76
C ILE A 988 22.30 1.30 -15.38
N ALA A 989 21.01 1.54 -15.11
CA ALA A 989 20.02 0.49 -14.85
C ALA A 989 19.83 -0.44 -16.03
N LEU A 990 19.31 0.11 -17.13
CA LEU A 990 19.04 -0.67 -18.31
C LEU A 990 20.33 -1.31 -18.85
N PHE A 991 21.44 -0.57 -18.81
CA PHE A 991 22.74 -1.12 -19.19
C PHE A 991 23.11 -2.36 -18.35
N GLN A 992 22.94 -2.33 -17.02
CA GLN A 992 23.24 -3.49 -16.17
C GLN A 992 22.31 -4.68 -16.42
N SER A 993 21.01 -4.43 -16.52
CA SER A 993 20.02 -5.48 -16.79
C SER A 993 20.26 -6.14 -18.15
N LEU A 994 20.70 -5.37 -19.17
CA LEU A 994 21.08 -5.92 -20.47
C LEU A 994 22.47 -6.60 -20.41
N GLU A 995 23.44 -6.06 -19.67
CA GLU A 995 24.79 -6.64 -19.60
C GLU A 995 24.82 -7.97 -18.82
N SER A 996 23.89 -8.17 -17.89
CA SER A 996 23.77 -9.37 -17.05
C SER A 996 22.28 -9.76 -16.93
N PRO A 997 21.66 -10.25 -18.03
CA PRO A 997 20.26 -10.64 -17.98
C PRO A 997 20.07 -11.84 -17.04
N PRO A 998 18.84 -12.12 -16.57
CA PRO A 998 18.56 -13.33 -15.80
C PRO A 998 19.04 -14.59 -16.55
N GLN A 999 19.65 -15.52 -15.83
CA GLN A 999 20.22 -16.74 -16.42
C GLN A 999 19.26 -17.93 -16.39
N GLU A 1000 18.25 -17.89 -15.53
CA GLU A 1000 17.21 -18.92 -15.45
C GLU A 1000 16.24 -18.78 -16.64
N PRO A 1001 15.87 -19.87 -17.36
CA PRO A 1001 15.15 -19.79 -18.62
C PRO A 1001 13.83 -19.00 -18.56
N PHE A 1002 13.01 -19.22 -17.53
CA PHE A 1002 11.74 -18.50 -17.37
C PHE A 1002 11.97 -17.00 -17.16
N SER A 1003 12.86 -16.65 -16.24
CA SER A 1003 13.24 -15.28 -15.90
C SER A 1003 13.84 -14.55 -17.09
N PHE A 1004 14.66 -15.22 -17.90
CA PHE A 1004 15.23 -14.67 -19.12
C PHE A 1004 14.13 -14.36 -20.15
N ALA A 1005 13.28 -15.33 -20.46
CA ALA A 1005 12.21 -15.16 -21.43
C ALA A 1005 11.22 -14.07 -20.99
N TRP A 1006 10.86 -14.04 -19.70
CA TRP A 1006 10.03 -12.98 -19.11
C TRP A 1006 10.68 -11.60 -19.24
N PHE A 1007 11.99 -11.49 -19.01
CA PHE A 1007 12.75 -10.27 -19.21
C PHE A 1007 12.71 -9.80 -20.67
N ILE A 1008 12.91 -10.71 -21.64
CA ILE A 1008 12.84 -10.40 -23.07
C ILE A 1008 11.43 -9.94 -23.48
N TYR A 1009 10.37 -10.62 -23.04
CA TYR A 1009 8.99 -10.20 -23.29
C TYR A 1009 8.70 -8.83 -22.66
N SER A 1010 9.15 -8.59 -21.42
CA SER A 1010 9.01 -7.29 -20.75
C SER A 1010 9.73 -6.17 -21.51
N LEU A 1011 10.91 -6.46 -22.05
CA LEU A 1011 11.73 -5.53 -22.83
C LEU A 1011 11.04 -5.17 -24.14
N LEU A 1012 10.54 -6.16 -24.87
CA LEU A 1012 9.81 -5.93 -26.12
C LEU A 1012 8.49 -5.20 -25.86
N GLU A 1013 7.68 -5.64 -24.88
CA GLU A 1013 6.42 -5.00 -24.52
C GLU A 1013 6.61 -3.52 -24.22
N SER A 1014 7.61 -3.22 -23.38
CA SER A 1014 7.95 -1.85 -23.01
C SER A 1014 8.38 -1.03 -24.23
N ALA A 1015 9.17 -1.60 -25.14
CA ALA A 1015 9.60 -0.92 -26.34
C ALA A 1015 8.45 -0.63 -27.33
N LEU A 1016 7.46 -1.53 -27.41
CA LEU A 1016 6.30 -1.38 -28.29
C LEU A 1016 5.21 -0.45 -27.73
N LEU A 1017 5.26 -0.15 -26.42
CA LEU A 1017 4.33 0.72 -25.73
C LEU A 1017 4.46 2.18 -26.18
N ASN A 1018 3.35 2.78 -26.63
CA ASN A 1018 3.22 4.18 -26.97
C ASN A 1018 2.62 4.95 -25.78
N VAL A 1019 3.40 5.87 -25.21
CA VAL A 1019 3.00 6.65 -24.03
C VAL A 1019 2.95 8.12 -24.40
N VAL A 1020 1.79 8.74 -24.25
CA VAL A 1020 1.63 10.20 -24.37
C VAL A 1020 1.77 10.82 -22.98
N ILE A 1021 2.58 11.87 -22.86
CA ILE A 1021 2.91 12.49 -21.58
C ILE A 1021 2.47 13.96 -21.61
N ILE A 1022 1.41 14.27 -20.86
CA ILE A 1022 0.87 15.60 -20.65
C ILE A 1022 1.37 16.11 -19.28
N ASP A 1023 2.65 16.44 -19.22
CA ASP A 1023 3.30 17.00 -18.03
C ASP A 1023 4.22 18.14 -18.49
N GLU A 1024 4.02 19.32 -17.92
CA GLU A 1024 4.76 20.52 -18.30
C GLU A 1024 6.25 20.39 -18.03
N ARG A 1025 6.66 19.69 -16.97
CA ARG A 1025 8.07 19.53 -16.61
C ARG A 1025 8.78 18.60 -17.61
N VAL A 1026 8.10 17.53 -18.03
CA VAL A 1026 8.62 16.63 -19.08
C VAL A 1026 8.73 17.36 -20.41
N ALA A 1027 7.71 18.15 -20.79
CA ALA A 1027 7.77 18.98 -21.99
C ALA A 1027 8.92 19.99 -21.92
N GLY A 1028 9.12 20.63 -20.76
CA GLY A 1028 10.21 21.57 -20.53
C GLY A 1028 11.57 20.94 -20.71
N ALA A 1029 11.81 19.81 -20.04
CA ALA A 1029 13.06 19.08 -20.15
C ALA A 1029 13.33 18.58 -21.58
N ALA A 1030 12.30 18.11 -22.27
CA ALA A 1030 12.42 17.66 -23.67
C ALA A 1030 12.80 18.81 -24.62
N ALA A 1031 12.28 20.03 -24.40
CA ALA A 1031 12.57 21.21 -25.23
C ALA A 1031 13.90 21.92 -24.89
N GLU A 1032 14.42 21.77 -23.68
CA GLU A 1032 15.64 22.44 -23.24
C GLU A 1032 16.92 21.70 -23.65
N SER A 1033 16.82 20.41 -23.97
CA SER A 1033 18.00 19.57 -24.04
C SER A 1033 18.88 19.88 -25.26
N LYS A 1034 20.18 20.13 -25.02
CA LYS A 1034 21.22 20.05 -26.06
C LYS A 1034 21.48 18.61 -26.53
N ASN A 1035 20.89 17.63 -25.85
CA ASN A 1035 21.19 16.21 -25.95
C ASN A 1035 20.15 15.42 -26.76
N LYS A 1036 19.35 16.08 -27.62
CA LYS A 1036 18.34 15.43 -28.46
C LYS A 1036 17.31 14.59 -27.67
N VAL A 1037 16.99 14.96 -26.42
CA VAL A 1037 16.08 14.21 -25.53
C VAL A 1037 14.70 14.01 -26.16
N LEU A 1038 14.09 15.05 -26.73
CA LEU A 1038 12.78 14.93 -27.39
C LEU A 1038 12.80 13.89 -28.51
N ARG A 1039 13.85 13.95 -29.35
CA ARG A 1039 14.05 12.98 -30.41
C ARG A 1039 14.11 11.58 -29.83
N ASN A 1040 14.96 11.35 -28.82
CA ASN A 1040 15.16 10.05 -28.19
C ASN A 1040 13.89 9.54 -27.49
N LEU A 1041 13.07 10.42 -26.91
CA LEU A 1041 11.76 10.07 -26.36
C LEU A 1041 10.82 9.58 -27.47
N ASN A 1042 10.66 10.36 -28.55
CA ASN A 1042 9.80 9.99 -29.68
C ASN A 1042 10.29 8.68 -30.33
N ARG A 1043 11.61 8.50 -30.46
CA ARG A 1043 12.23 7.27 -30.97
C ARG A 1043 11.88 6.04 -30.14
N ALA A 1044 11.69 6.23 -28.84
CA ALA A 1044 11.33 5.20 -27.89
C ALA A 1044 9.81 5.11 -27.66
N GLY A 1045 8.97 5.72 -28.51
CA GLY A 1045 7.50 5.69 -28.37
C GLY A 1045 6.99 6.47 -27.14
N MET A 1046 7.69 7.52 -26.73
CA MET A 1046 7.26 8.45 -25.68
C MET A 1046 7.03 9.83 -26.29
N PHE A 1047 5.83 10.37 -26.11
CA PHE A 1047 5.39 11.57 -26.80
C PHE A 1047 5.01 12.66 -25.80
N PRO A 1048 5.97 13.53 -25.39
CA PRO A 1048 5.67 14.71 -24.59
C PRO A 1048 4.74 15.65 -25.36
N VAL A 1049 3.68 16.10 -24.70
CA VAL A 1049 2.78 17.12 -25.23
C VAL A 1049 3.29 18.49 -24.80
N PHE A 1050 3.29 19.45 -25.72
CA PHE A 1050 3.77 20.82 -25.48
C PHE A 1050 2.65 21.85 -25.46
N SER A 1051 1.55 21.58 -26.15
CA SER A 1051 0.41 22.48 -26.25
C SER A 1051 -0.90 21.72 -26.38
N LEU A 1052 -1.95 22.26 -25.79
CA LEU A 1052 -3.33 21.84 -25.94
C LEU A 1052 -4.07 22.88 -26.80
N ARG A 1053 -4.96 22.45 -27.69
CA ARG A 1053 -5.80 23.39 -28.46
C ARG A 1053 -7.13 23.59 -27.76
N LYS A 1054 -7.67 24.80 -27.87
CA LYS A 1054 -9.08 25.06 -27.58
C LYS A 1054 -9.94 24.57 -28.74
N THR A 1055 -11.24 24.47 -28.50
CA THR A 1055 -12.28 24.22 -29.49
C THR A 1055 -12.19 25.18 -30.70
N ASP A 1056 -11.76 26.42 -30.48
CA ASP A 1056 -11.40 27.34 -31.57
C ASP A 1056 -10.00 26.99 -32.13
N PRO A 1057 -9.87 26.67 -33.44
CA PRO A 1057 -8.62 26.22 -34.06
C PRO A 1057 -7.46 27.22 -33.96
N ILE A 1058 -7.71 28.48 -33.60
CA ILE A 1058 -6.69 29.53 -33.50
C ILE A 1058 -6.04 29.59 -32.09
N GLU A 1059 -6.77 29.25 -31.03
CA GLU A 1059 -6.28 29.40 -29.64
C GLU A 1059 -5.50 28.15 -29.17
N ARG A 1060 -4.21 28.35 -28.85
CA ARG A 1060 -3.33 27.32 -28.29
C ARG A 1060 -2.98 27.64 -26.85
N PHE A 1061 -3.08 26.65 -25.98
CA PHE A 1061 -2.60 26.68 -24.60
C PHE A 1061 -1.27 25.91 -24.52
N TRP A 1062 -0.17 26.61 -24.26
CA TRP A 1062 1.13 25.95 -24.04
C TRP A 1062 1.21 25.43 -22.62
N LEU A 1063 1.63 24.17 -22.45
CA LEU A 1063 1.63 23.50 -21.15
C LEU A 1063 2.64 24.09 -20.18
N ASN A 1064 3.63 24.83 -20.67
CA ASN A 1064 4.75 25.28 -19.88
C ASN A 1064 4.89 26.81 -19.85
N ASP A 1065 5.42 27.27 -18.72
CA ASP A 1065 6.07 28.55 -18.37
C ASP A 1065 6.13 29.59 -19.52
N PRO A 1066 5.76 30.87 -19.28
CA PRO A 1066 6.12 31.98 -20.16
C PRO A 1066 7.57 31.91 -20.67
N SER A 1067 8.48 31.26 -19.93
CA SER A 1067 9.85 30.99 -20.39
C SER A 1067 9.95 30.05 -21.60
N LEU A 1068 9.08 29.06 -21.81
CA LEU A 1068 9.12 28.18 -23.00
C LEU A 1068 8.62 28.92 -24.24
N GLU A 1069 7.51 29.64 -24.09
CA GLU A 1069 7.06 30.59 -25.11
C GLU A 1069 8.13 31.65 -25.34
N SER A 1070 8.82 32.15 -24.31
CA SER A 1070 9.98 33.03 -24.48
C SER A 1070 11.18 32.33 -25.13
N LYS A 1071 11.46 31.07 -24.85
CA LYS A 1071 12.62 30.34 -25.40
C LYS A 1071 12.39 29.97 -26.86
N LEU A 1072 11.14 29.77 -27.26
CA LEU A 1072 10.69 29.49 -28.62
C LEU A 1072 10.38 30.78 -29.41
N TYR A 1073 9.88 31.81 -28.75
CA TYR A 1073 9.31 33.03 -29.34
C TYR A 1073 9.84 34.35 -28.75
N THR A 1074 10.88 34.38 -27.92
CA THR A 1074 11.65 35.61 -27.63
C THR A 1074 13.09 35.50 -28.15
N GLY A 1075 13.57 36.59 -28.72
CA GLY A 1075 14.78 36.64 -29.55
C GLY A 1075 14.46 37.11 -30.97
N PRO A 1076 15.46 37.61 -31.73
CA PRO A 1076 15.30 38.02 -33.12
C PRO A 1076 14.68 36.89 -33.96
N GLU A 1077 13.89 37.24 -34.98
CA GLU A 1077 13.16 36.30 -35.84
C GLU A 1077 14.06 35.17 -36.38
N ARG A 1078 15.32 35.48 -36.73
CA ARG A 1078 16.31 34.49 -37.16
C ARG A 1078 16.64 33.42 -36.11
N VAL A 1079 16.68 33.77 -34.83
CA VAL A 1079 16.95 32.81 -33.73
C VAL A 1079 15.73 31.91 -33.53
N ARG A 1080 14.52 32.48 -33.62
CA ARG A 1080 13.26 31.72 -33.56
C ARG A 1080 13.14 30.74 -34.72
N GLU A 1081 13.43 31.19 -35.94
CA GLU A 1081 13.37 30.33 -37.13
C GLU A 1081 14.45 29.26 -37.11
N LYS A 1082 15.68 29.60 -36.68
CA LYS A 1082 16.74 28.62 -36.46
C LYS A 1082 16.31 27.55 -35.44
N ARG A 1083 15.81 27.95 -34.28
CA ARG A 1083 15.38 27.01 -33.23
C ARG A 1083 14.14 26.22 -33.63
N ARG A 1084 13.20 26.83 -34.36
CA ARG A 1084 12.06 26.14 -34.97
C ARG A 1084 12.51 25.10 -35.99
N ASN A 1085 13.54 25.40 -36.78
CA ASN A 1085 14.12 24.46 -37.72
C ASN A 1085 14.92 23.36 -37.02
N GLU A 1086 15.67 23.68 -35.95
CA GLU A 1086 16.35 22.70 -35.09
C GLU A 1086 15.35 21.73 -34.46
N LEU A 1087 14.28 22.25 -33.85
CA LEU A 1087 13.19 21.45 -33.28
C LEU A 1087 12.47 20.62 -34.35
N LYS A 1088 12.18 21.19 -35.53
CA LYS A 1088 11.64 20.44 -36.68
C LYS A 1088 12.57 19.31 -37.12
N LEU A 1089 13.88 19.54 -37.15
CA LEU A 1089 14.89 18.51 -37.45
C LEU A 1089 14.95 17.43 -36.37
N GLU A 1090 14.62 17.75 -35.12
CA GLU A 1090 14.46 16.80 -34.02
C GLU A 1090 13.09 16.08 -34.01
N GLY A 1091 12.28 16.28 -35.06
CA GLY A 1091 10.95 15.67 -35.21
C GLY A 1091 9.82 16.47 -34.57
N MET A 1092 10.09 17.63 -34.00
CA MET A 1092 9.08 18.54 -33.45
C MET A 1092 8.55 19.45 -34.54
N ASP A 1093 7.47 19.04 -35.20
CA ASP A 1093 6.73 19.98 -36.03
C ASP A 1093 5.97 20.98 -35.13
N LEU A 1094 6.46 22.23 -35.03
CA LEU A 1094 5.77 23.32 -34.33
C LEU A 1094 4.47 23.78 -35.05
N SER A 1095 4.19 23.27 -36.26
CA SER A 1095 2.84 23.35 -36.84
C SER A 1095 1.84 22.37 -36.17
N VAL A 1096 2.39 21.51 -35.30
CA VAL A 1096 1.83 20.66 -34.24
C VAL A 1096 1.12 19.41 -34.72
N PRO A 1097 1.59 18.26 -34.22
CA PRO A 1097 0.78 17.12 -33.83
C PRO A 1097 -0.48 17.44 -33.06
N THR A 1098 -1.63 17.45 -33.72
CA THR A 1098 -2.94 17.54 -33.10
C THR A 1098 -3.13 16.32 -32.18
N VAL A 1099 -2.87 16.43 -30.87
CA VAL A 1099 -3.76 15.78 -29.91
C VAL A 1099 -5.03 16.62 -29.94
N GLU A 1100 -5.79 16.39 -31.00
CA GLU A 1100 -7.17 16.79 -31.09
C GLU A 1100 -7.82 16.01 -29.94
N PHE A 1101 -7.89 16.61 -28.75
CA PHE A 1101 -8.94 16.23 -27.81
C PHE A 1101 -10.20 16.32 -28.63
N ALA A 1102 -10.73 15.16 -29.01
CA ALA A 1102 -11.55 15.01 -30.20
C ALA A 1102 -12.84 15.83 -30.07
N TYR A 1103 -12.80 17.12 -30.39
CA TYR A 1103 -13.94 18.02 -30.50
C TYR A 1103 -13.49 19.39 -31.06
N GLN A 1104 -13.44 19.54 -32.39
CA GLN A 1104 -14.32 20.45 -33.14
C GLN A 1104 -13.94 20.54 -34.63
N SER A 1105 -14.93 20.20 -35.47
CA SER A 1105 -15.27 20.79 -36.77
C SER A 1105 -14.17 21.48 -37.61
N SER A 1106 -13.59 20.74 -38.55
CA SER A 1106 -13.58 21.05 -39.99
C SER A 1106 -12.68 20.04 -40.69
N GLY A 1107 -13.04 19.62 -41.91
CA GLY A 1107 -12.39 18.53 -42.63
C GLY A 1107 -10.91 18.75 -42.97
N ALA A 1108 -10.04 18.51 -41.99
CA ALA A 1108 -8.60 18.33 -42.15
C ALA A 1108 -8.16 17.11 -41.33
N GLN A 1109 -7.55 16.15 -42.01
CA GLN A 1109 -7.04 14.90 -41.46
C GLN A 1109 -6.08 15.14 -40.29
N ARG A 1110 -6.23 14.32 -39.24
CA ARG A 1110 -5.41 14.32 -38.02
C ARG A 1110 -3.93 14.12 -38.34
N LYS A 1111 -3.11 15.14 -38.06
CA LYS A 1111 -1.66 15.09 -38.17
C LYS A 1111 -1.05 15.13 -36.78
N VAL A 1112 -0.38 14.05 -36.40
CA VAL A 1112 0.76 13.96 -35.46
C VAL A 1112 1.92 13.42 -36.28
N CYS A 1113 2.76 14.32 -36.80
CA CYS A 1113 3.46 14.15 -38.07
C CYS A 1113 4.32 12.88 -38.22
N SER A 1114 4.16 12.23 -39.38
CA SER A 1114 5.26 11.60 -40.10
C SER A 1114 6.38 12.61 -40.41
N PRO A 1115 7.65 12.18 -40.44
CA PRO A 1115 8.73 12.94 -41.05
C PRO A 1115 8.57 12.95 -42.58
N ASN A 1116 8.15 14.11 -43.11
CA ASN A 1116 7.93 14.53 -44.50
C ASN A 1116 6.46 14.61 -44.95
N GLN A 1117 6.16 15.67 -45.70
CA GLN A 1117 4.85 15.98 -46.30
C GLN A 1117 4.38 14.97 -47.37
N ASN A 1118 5.02 13.80 -47.47
CA ASN A 1118 4.71 12.74 -48.42
C ASN A 1118 4.30 11.42 -47.76
N ALA A 1119 4.12 11.34 -46.44
CA ALA A 1119 3.51 10.14 -45.87
C ALA A 1119 2.02 10.11 -46.18
N ASP A 1120 1.66 9.08 -46.95
CA ASP A 1120 0.34 8.74 -47.43
C ASP A 1120 -0.73 8.81 -46.34
N ALA A 1121 -1.93 9.21 -46.75
CA ALA A 1121 -3.16 9.10 -45.97
C ALA A 1121 -3.49 7.63 -45.57
N ASP A 1122 -2.73 6.68 -46.09
CA ASP A 1122 -2.92 5.24 -45.96
C ASP A 1122 -2.16 4.61 -44.77
N ASN A 1123 -1.27 5.34 -44.05
CA ASN A 1123 -0.56 4.84 -42.87
C ASN A 1123 -0.99 5.53 -41.55
N PRO A 1124 -2.06 5.04 -40.88
CA PRO A 1124 -2.51 5.61 -39.61
C PRO A 1124 -1.52 5.34 -38.47
N ILE A 1125 -1.18 6.39 -37.73
CA ILE A 1125 -0.42 6.31 -36.47
C ILE A 1125 -1.15 5.37 -35.51
N HIS A 1126 -0.41 4.47 -34.86
CA HIS A 1126 -1.00 3.63 -33.82
C HIS A 1126 -1.48 4.51 -32.67
N PRO A 1127 -2.73 4.33 -32.19
CA PRO A 1127 -3.24 5.09 -31.05
C PRO A 1127 -2.34 4.87 -29.82
N PRO A 1128 -2.30 5.85 -28.90
CA PRO A 1128 -1.54 5.71 -27.67
C PRO A 1128 -2.11 4.58 -26.82
N ASP A 1129 -1.23 3.83 -26.16
CA ASP A 1129 -1.66 2.77 -25.24
C ASP A 1129 -1.87 3.33 -23.83
N ALA A 1130 -1.16 4.40 -23.48
CA ALA A 1130 -1.33 5.10 -22.22
C ALA A 1130 -1.17 6.61 -22.38
N VAL A 1131 -1.94 7.36 -21.58
CA VAL A 1131 -1.76 8.80 -21.38
C VAL A 1131 -1.40 9.05 -19.93
N ILE A 1132 -0.25 9.66 -19.68
CA ILE A 1132 0.15 10.16 -18.36
C ILE A 1132 -0.17 11.64 -18.32
N ILE A 1133 -0.99 12.09 -17.37
CA ILE A 1133 -1.42 13.48 -17.24
C ILE A 1133 -1.12 14.05 -15.86
N HIS A 1134 -0.49 15.23 -15.83
CA HIS A 1134 -0.19 15.95 -14.61
C HIS A 1134 -1.41 16.75 -14.12
N GLU A 1135 -1.78 16.60 -12.85
CA GLU A 1135 -2.88 17.38 -12.23
C GLU A 1135 -2.65 18.89 -12.36
N GLY A 1136 -1.39 19.36 -12.27
CA GLY A 1136 -1.08 20.78 -12.44
C GLY A 1136 -1.43 21.33 -13.83
N VAL A 1137 -1.37 20.50 -14.88
CA VAL A 1137 -1.88 20.87 -16.21
C VAL A 1137 -3.39 21.01 -16.18
N VAL A 1138 -4.09 20.06 -15.57
CA VAL A 1138 -5.56 20.07 -15.47
C VAL A 1138 -6.05 21.30 -14.70
N ASP A 1139 -5.37 21.66 -13.60
CA ASP A 1139 -5.65 22.87 -12.80
C ASP A 1139 -5.70 24.12 -13.70
N VAL A 1140 -4.73 24.27 -14.62
CA VAL A 1140 -4.66 25.46 -15.48
C VAL A 1140 -5.65 25.39 -16.64
N VAL A 1141 -5.84 24.22 -17.25
CA VAL A 1141 -6.71 24.04 -18.41
C VAL A 1141 -8.19 24.22 -18.03
N LEU A 1142 -8.61 23.74 -16.86
CA LEU A 1142 -9.95 23.99 -16.33
C LEU A 1142 -10.15 25.45 -15.94
N GLY A 1143 -9.08 26.18 -15.59
CA GLY A 1143 -9.13 27.63 -15.34
C GLY A 1143 -9.29 28.49 -16.60
N THR A 1144 -9.03 27.94 -17.80
CA THR A 1144 -8.96 28.70 -19.06
C THR A 1144 -10.14 28.45 -20.01
N SER A 1145 -11.20 27.77 -19.56
CA SER A 1145 -12.36 27.32 -20.39
C SER A 1145 -11.99 26.40 -21.57
N VAL A 1146 -10.76 25.88 -21.60
CA VAL A 1146 -10.29 24.98 -22.67
C VAL A 1146 -10.94 23.62 -22.52
N TRP A 1147 -11.05 23.11 -21.28
CA TRP A 1147 -11.80 21.90 -20.97
C TRP A 1147 -12.96 22.21 -20.03
N GLU A 1148 -14.07 21.51 -20.24
CA GLU A 1148 -15.13 21.41 -19.26
C GLU A 1148 -14.73 20.39 -18.18
N LYS A 1149 -15.09 20.68 -16.93
CA LYS A 1149 -14.83 19.75 -15.83
C LYS A 1149 -15.60 18.45 -16.00
N GLU A 1150 -16.86 18.55 -16.45
CA GLU A 1150 -17.71 17.40 -16.75
C GLU A 1150 -17.19 16.70 -18.02
N GLY A 1151 -17.11 15.37 -17.98
CA GLY A 1151 -16.69 14.58 -19.14
C GLY A 1151 -15.18 14.53 -19.40
N LEU A 1152 -14.33 15.16 -18.58
CA LEU A 1152 -12.89 15.22 -18.87
C LEU A 1152 -12.23 13.84 -18.90
N GLU A 1153 -12.46 13.04 -17.87
CA GLU A 1153 -11.90 11.69 -17.77
C GLU A 1153 -12.41 10.80 -18.90
N GLN A 1154 -13.69 10.91 -19.24
CA GLN A 1154 -14.33 10.22 -20.36
C GLN A 1154 -13.65 10.57 -21.69
N ARG A 1155 -13.35 11.85 -21.92
CA ARG A 1155 -12.63 12.31 -23.10
C ARG A 1155 -11.19 11.79 -23.15
N LEU A 1156 -10.54 11.66 -22.00
CA LEU A 1156 -9.20 11.06 -21.90
C LEU A 1156 -9.26 9.56 -22.21
N LEU A 1157 -10.20 8.83 -21.61
CA LEU A 1157 -10.43 7.39 -21.84
C LEU A 1157 -10.81 7.05 -23.28
N ALA A 1158 -11.39 8.01 -24.01
CA ALA A 1158 -11.62 7.87 -25.45
C ALA A 1158 -10.32 7.92 -26.30
N ILE A 1159 -9.20 8.38 -25.74
CA ILE A 1159 -7.92 8.53 -26.45
C ILE A 1159 -7.02 7.31 -26.27
N ALA A 1160 -6.98 6.74 -25.06
CA ALA A 1160 -6.11 5.62 -24.72
C ALA A 1160 -6.78 4.65 -23.75
N PRO A 1161 -6.44 3.34 -23.80
CA PRO A 1161 -7.00 2.35 -22.89
C PRO A 1161 -6.65 2.60 -21.41
N ARG A 1162 -5.57 3.33 -21.14
CA ARG A 1162 -5.10 3.63 -19.79
C ARG A 1162 -4.79 5.11 -19.62
N ILE A 1163 -5.40 5.72 -18.61
CA ILE A 1163 -5.10 7.09 -18.19
C ILE A 1163 -4.45 7.01 -16.82
N ILE A 1164 -3.26 7.60 -16.69
CA ILE A 1164 -2.46 7.59 -15.48
C ILE A 1164 -2.31 9.04 -15.05
N ARG A 1165 -2.62 9.32 -13.78
CA ARG A 1165 -2.41 10.64 -13.19
C ARG A 1165 -1.02 10.72 -12.56
N THR A 1166 -0.41 11.88 -12.67
CA THR A 1166 0.79 12.25 -11.90
C THR A 1166 0.59 13.61 -11.24
N SER A 1167 1.33 13.89 -10.18
CA SER A 1167 1.18 15.12 -9.40
C SER A 1167 2.46 15.45 -8.65
N GLY A 1168 2.81 16.74 -8.57
CA GLY A 1168 3.83 17.23 -7.64
C GLY A 1168 3.42 17.22 -6.15
N ARG A 1169 2.18 16.79 -5.84
CA ARG A 1169 1.61 16.78 -4.48
C ARG A 1169 1.32 15.35 -3.97
N GLY A 1170 1.89 14.33 -4.62
CA GLY A 1170 1.58 12.92 -4.35
C GLY A 1170 0.20 12.51 -4.87
N SER A 1171 -0.33 11.39 -4.38
CA SER A 1171 -1.53 10.73 -4.91
C SER A 1171 -2.87 11.43 -4.61
N GLN A 1172 -2.87 12.66 -4.08
CA GLN A 1172 -4.10 13.43 -3.88
C GLN A 1172 -4.59 14.03 -5.20
N ALA A 1173 -5.75 13.56 -5.65
CA ALA A 1173 -6.41 14.07 -6.86
C ALA A 1173 -7.22 15.34 -6.56
N ARG A 1174 -7.33 16.23 -7.54
CA ARG A 1174 -8.13 17.48 -7.44
C ARG A 1174 -9.28 17.51 -8.42
N TYR A 1175 -8.95 17.28 -9.68
CA TYR A 1175 -9.91 17.38 -10.78
C TYR A 1175 -10.14 16.06 -11.47
N LEU A 1176 -9.12 15.19 -11.53
CA LEU A 1176 -9.25 13.84 -12.03
C LEU A 1176 -9.78 12.91 -10.95
N SER A 1177 -10.38 11.78 -11.33
CA SER A 1177 -10.84 10.80 -10.36
C SER A 1177 -9.66 10.22 -9.56
N PRO A 1178 -9.80 10.07 -8.23
CA PRO A 1178 -8.82 9.34 -7.44
C PRO A 1178 -8.75 7.86 -7.85
N ALA A 1179 -9.77 7.34 -8.54
CA ALA A 1179 -9.80 5.99 -9.09
C ALA A 1179 -8.82 5.76 -10.24
N LEU A 1180 -8.32 6.81 -10.90
CA LEU A 1180 -7.29 6.65 -11.91
C LEU A 1180 -5.98 6.15 -11.29
N PRO A 1181 -5.25 5.24 -11.96
CA PRO A 1181 -3.89 4.84 -11.59
C PRO A 1181 -2.99 6.05 -11.38
N PHE A 1182 -2.13 6.01 -10.36
CA PHE A 1182 -1.23 7.10 -10.03
C PHE A 1182 0.24 6.68 -10.22
N MET A 1183 1.02 7.55 -10.84
CA MET A 1183 2.47 7.39 -11.00
C MET A 1183 3.21 8.61 -10.41
N GLU A 1184 4.25 8.33 -9.64
CA GLU A 1184 5.07 9.38 -9.04
C GLU A 1184 5.87 10.13 -10.10
N PHE A 1185 6.05 11.43 -9.90
CA PHE A 1185 6.80 12.22 -10.86
C PHE A 1185 8.29 11.85 -10.89
N SER A 1186 8.86 11.38 -9.79
CA SER A 1186 10.24 10.87 -9.76
C SER A 1186 10.45 9.74 -10.74
N GLU A 1187 9.54 8.77 -10.74
CA GLU A 1187 9.52 7.62 -11.62
C GLU A 1187 9.34 8.07 -13.09
N LEU A 1188 8.41 9.01 -13.34
CA LEU A 1188 8.24 9.58 -14.67
C LEU A 1188 9.49 10.34 -15.16
N SER A 1189 10.06 11.21 -14.34
CA SER A 1189 11.23 12.03 -14.72
C SER A 1189 12.50 11.19 -14.90
N GLU A 1190 12.69 10.18 -14.05
CA GLU A 1190 13.82 9.24 -14.13
C GLU A 1190 13.77 8.46 -15.44
N THR A 1191 12.62 7.87 -15.74
CA THR A 1191 12.45 7.00 -16.90
C THR A 1191 12.32 7.73 -18.23
N THR A 1192 12.17 9.06 -18.22
CA THR A 1192 12.03 9.87 -19.45
C THR A 1192 13.28 10.69 -19.76
N TYR A 1193 13.53 11.81 -19.08
CA TYR A 1193 14.54 12.77 -19.51
C TYR A 1193 15.82 12.76 -18.65
N ARG A 1194 15.82 12.12 -17.48
CA ARG A 1194 17.04 11.99 -16.65
C ARG A 1194 17.89 10.80 -17.09
N ALA A 1195 17.32 9.59 -17.07
CA ALA A 1195 18.01 8.39 -17.52
C ALA A 1195 17.56 7.91 -18.90
N LEU A 1196 16.30 8.18 -19.28
CA LEU A 1196 15.62 7.57 -20.41
C LEU A 1196 15.67 6.04 -20.28
N ASN A 1197 14.71 5.44 -19.58
CA ASN A 1197 14.66 4.00 -19.34
C ASN A 1197 13.28 3.47 -19.71
N LYS A 1198 13.14 3.07 -20.98
CA LYS A 1198 11.86 2.61 -21.51
C LYS A 1198 11.36 1.33 -20.83
N LEU A 1199 12.26 0.41 -20.46
CA LEU A 1199 11.89 -0.81 -19.75
C LEU A 1199 11.21 -0.49 -18.41
N THR A 1200 11.84 0.36 -17.61
CA THR A 1200 11.28 0.76 -16.30
C THR A 1200 10.00 1.59 -16.47
N LEU A 1201 9.93 2.51 -17.46
CA LEU A 1201 8.67 3.22 -17.74
C LEU A 1201 7.55 2.26 -18.14
N GLY A 1202 7.84 1.31 -19.02
CA GLY A 1202 6.87 0.32 -19.49
C GLY A 1202 6.33 -0.50 -18.33
N LYS A 1203 7.21 -1.06 -17.49
CA LYS A 1203 6.82 -1.75 -16.27
C LYS A 1203 5.96 -0.89 -15.34
N ALA A 1204 6.37 0.36 -15.08
CA ALA A 1204 5.62 1.29 -14.24
C ALA A 1204 4.22 1.58 -14.82
N VAL A 1205 4.11 1.91 -16.12
CA VAL A 1205 2.84 2.20 -16.79
C VAL A 1205 1.89 0.99 -16.75
N LEU A 1206 2.43 -0.21 -16.96
CA LEU A 1206 1.66 -1.46 -16.99
C LEU A 1206 1.34 -1.99 -15.58
N GLY A 1207 2.17 -1.63 -14.59
CA GLY A 1207 2.10 -2.05 -13.20
C GLY A 1207 1.35 -1.10 -12.26
N VAL A 1208 1.07 0.15 -12.67
CA VAL A 1208 0.22 1.04 -11.85
C VAL A 1208 -1.25 0.66 -11.96
N PHE A 1209 -1.96 0.72 -10.84
CA PHE A 1209 -3.38 0.42 -10.75
C PHE A 1209 -4.14 1.55 -10.06
N GLY A 1210 -5.40 1.71 -10.42
CA GLY A 1210 -6.35 2.55 -9.71
C GLY A 1210 -6.70 1.95 -8.34
N PRO A 1211 -6.96 2.77 -7.31
CA PRO A 1211 -7.53 2.26 -6.08
C PRO A 1211 -8.91 1.67 -6.37
N ARG A 1212 -9.30 0.65 -5.60
CA ARG A 1212 -10.67 0.14 -5.64
C ARG A 1212 -11.62 1.31 -5.36
N GLN A 1213 -12.55 1.56 -6.28
CA GLN A 1213 -13.71 2.35 -5.92
C GLN A 1213 -14.41 1.58 -4.82
N LYS A 1214 -14.32 2.06 -3.58
CA LYS A 1214 -15.18 1.56 -2.51
C LYS A 1214 -16.57 1.84 -3.04
N ASN A 1215 -17.32 0.80 -3.43
CA ASN A 1215 -18.71 0.95 -3.83
C ASN A 1215 -19.32 1.86 -2.78
N GLY A 1216 -19.61 3.08 -3.21
CA GLY A 1216 -20.27 4.06 -2.40
C GLY A 1216 -21.67 3.53 -2.23
N GLY A 1217 -21.83 2.50 -1.40
CA GLY A 1217 -23.10 2.22 -0.78
C GLY A 1217 -23.47 3.55 -0.17
N ALA A 1218 -24.46 4.20 -0.78
CA ALA A 1218 -25.15 5.30 -0.16
C ALA A 1218 -25.75 4.74 1.14
N THR A 1219 -24.94 4.73 2.20
CA THR A 1219 -25.29 4.35 3.56
C THR A 1219 -25.71 5.57 4.34
#